data_AF-A0A7Y5LQ79-F1
#
_entry.id   AF-A0A7Y5LQ79-F1
#
_cell.length_a   1.000
_cell.length_b   1.000
_cell.length_c   1.000
_cell.angle_alpha   90.00
_cell.angle_beta   90.00
_cell.angle_gamma   90.00
#
_symmetry.space_group_name_H-M   'P 1'
#
loop_
_entity.id
_entity.type
_entity.pdbx_description
1 polymer ?
#
loop_
_entity_poly.entity_id
_entity_poly.type
_entity_poly.pdbx_seq_one_letter_code
_entity_poly.pdbx_strand_id
1 'polypeptide(L)'
;MPRQTTLTPEQTKVVLDDLFLHPPVNDADLHRRLTRVDMAHARRLLSTRLSDGMVSDGDSVLFFAAFLYLGIGEEEQRLLQIAKDDSHSHRDRAYALAVLARDDPRQFDLLMQLLPPDDAHQIAHIPLYDLLTAIQHEPALAESLATTLVSMPAPLRRQVLDDIEDCRKQVDTPASLAYSHALEQQELRALYPMMLEAITAETSADSITLLERLRDQSTDDKTRRQFQRALMQIRTRAIDINRPYEGRSGVAYLGSCDGQGAFILLGCFDNNEGTVSTADICIRAAADIRDGFVLPRQSREDVTQTMNILINESGSGFVEITLPEAAEIVHDAVIRTQELGRSIPEDAVASVAMFERTRLPEGVLLPVALPLPEMPTVATVRKLLRRSIYVDSWFFDEGDLSAAGFTGKIPSRASRKWVKETAERLNSPALVQRLSGMASHMAHWHSWRGEHTEAAIFASLAQITAENFVEHPLVHVLIQRATTHVDSTDNDATPFGDAHLRHFLKRTFFADIEQPKGRDLARLDFTEAALASLDRAFDLLSGEKRPRDDQRNRVAFALGQIYADYLVRTKHGGNAGVDVDGVDDPELVPPVVAMMIPPLSTICNLDFADAALVGGLVAKFLDQFCQQICMQCPVGCWKRPRSNVADAFFSSSHPVLPHAHNSNG
;
A
#
# COMPACT_ATOMS: atom_id res chain seq x y z
N MET A 1 27.52 34.47 10.26
CA MET A 1 27.09 33.06 10.40
C MET A 1 28.30 32.23 10.83
N PRO A 2 28.22 31.41 11.88
CA PRO A 2 29.32 30.51 12.21
C PRO A 2 29.54 29.53 11.05
N ARG A 3 30.80 29.30 10.65
CA ARG A 3 31.17 28.27 9.67
C ARG A 3 30.65 26.93 10.18
N GLN A 4 29.67 26.36 9.50
CA GLN A 4 29.19 25.02 9.82
C GLN A 4 30.33 24.02 9.51
N THR A 5 30.76 23.27 10.52
CA THR A 5 31.82 22.27 10.39
C THR A 5 31.34 21.10 9.53
N THR A 6 32.16 20.72 8.53
CA THR A 6 32.00 19.49 7.73
C THR A 6 32.10 18.26 8.64
N LEU A 7 31.27 17.26 8.38
CA LEU A 7 31.25 15.98 9.09
C LEU A 7 32.50 15.14 8.79
N THR A 8 32.85 14.22 9.69
CA THR A 8 33.92 13.25 9.43
C THR A 8 33.50 12.23 8.36
N PRO A 9 34.43 11.47 7.76
CA PRO A 9 34.10 10.37 6.84
C PRO A 9 33.12 9.36 7.45
N GLU A 10 33.30 8.95 8.70
CA GLU A 10 32.42 8.00 9.38
C GLU A 10 31.02 8.57 9.58
N GLN A 11 30.91 9.84 9.96
CA GLN A 11 29.62 10.53 10.09
C GLN A 11 28.94 10.72 8.72
N THR A 12 29.71 10.98 7.67
CA THR A 12 29.22 11.06 6.29
C THR A 12 28.66 9.72 5.83
N LYS A 13 29.34 8.62 6.15
CA LYS A 13 28.84 7.27 5.88
C LYS A 13 27.49 7.02 6.57
N VAL A 14 27.38 7.33 7.86
CA VAL A 14 26.12 7.19 8.60
C VAL A 14 25.00 8.00 7.97
N VAL A 15 25.26 9.24 7.53
CA VAL A 15 24.25 10.09 6.86
C VAL A 15 23.83 9.49 5.51
N LEU A 16 24.75 8.93 4.72
CA LEU A 16 24.39 8.29 3.46
C LEU A 16 23.66 6.97 3.65
N ASP A 17 24.07 6.14 4.61
CA ASP A 17 23.37 4.90 4.92
C ASP A 17 21.94 5.18 5.40
N ASP A 18 21.77 6.19 6.27
CA ASP A 18 20.46 6.71 6.71
C ASP A 18 19.62 7.27 5.56
N LEU A 19 20.24 7.89 4.55
CA LEU A 19 19.54 8.46 3.41
C LEU A 19 18.83 7.38 2.59
N PHE A 20 19.45 6.22 2.37
CA PHE A 20 18.79 5.10 1.67
C PHE A 20 17.88 4.27 2.58
N LEU A 21 18.17 4.19 3.89
CA LEU A 21 17.29 3.52 4.84
C LEU A 21 16.01 4.32 5.13
N HIS A 22 16.12 5.65 5.12
CA HIS A 22 15.04 6.60 5.40
C HIS A 22 15.05 7.75 4.36
N PRO A 23 14.58 7.49 3.12
CA PRO A 23 14.62 8.41 1.97
C PRO A 23 14.11 9.83 2.24
N PRO A 24 14.82 10.90 1.88
CA PRO A 24 14.40 12.27 2.21
C PRO A 24 12.96 12.55 1.82
N VAL A 25 12.23 13.23 2.72
CA VAL A 25 10.79 13.50 2.55
C VAL A 25 10.53 14.39 1.32
N ASN A 26 11.47 15.29 1.03
CA ASN A 26 11.47 16.20 -0.09
C ASN A 26 12.89 16.71 -0.37
N ASP A 27 13.04 17.52 -1.42
CA ASP A 27 14.31 18.13 -1.81
C ASP A 27 14.94 18.94 -0.67
N ALA A 28 14.15 19.67 0.13
CA ALA A 28 14.67 20.47 1.24
C ALA A 28 15.32 19.59 2.32
N ASP A 29 14.75 18.43 2.65
CA ASP A 29 15.36 17.47 3.57
C ASP A 29 16.65 16.88 2.99
N LEU A 30 16.63 16.48 1.71
CA LEU A 30 17.82 15.97 1.00
C LEU A 30 18.98 16.97 1.07
N HIS A 31 18.73 18.21 0.64
CA HIS A 31 19.73 19.29 0.65
C HIS A 31 20.30 19.49 2.06
N ARG A 32 19.44 19.51 3.08
CA ARG A 32 19.83 19.71 4.47
C ARG A 32 20.70 18.57 5.01
N ARG A 33 20.34 17.31 4.75
CA ARG A 33 21.14 16.14 5.15
C ARG A 33 22.51 16.15 4.47
N LEU A 34 22.56 16.53 3.19
CA LEU A 34 23.80 16.59 2.41
C LEU A 34 24.60 17.89 2.59
N THR A 35 24.08 18.93 3.26
CA THR A 35 24.79 20.22 3.41
C THR A 35 26.11 20.08 4.19
N ARG A 36 26.18 19.14 5.15
CA ARG A 36 27.32 19.02 6.09
C ARG A 36 28.26 17.86 5.78
N VAL A 37 27.94 17.01 4.81
CA VAL A 37 28.75 15.83 4.51
C VAL A 37 30.09 16.22 3.86
N ASP A 38 31.09 15.35 4.02
CA ASP A 38 32.28 15.41 3.18
C ASP A 38 31.87 14.99 1.76
N MET A 39 31.74 15.96 0.85
CA MET A 39 31.28 15.71 -0.53
C MET A 39 32.15 14.71 -1.28
N ALA A 40 33.48 14.74 -1.09
CA ALA A 40 34.39 13.83 -1.78
C ALA A 40 34.22 12.40 -1.26
N HIS A 41 34.09 12.24 0.06
CA HIS A 41 33.80 10.93 0.65
C HIS A 41 32.39 10.42 0.30
N ALA A 42 31.39 11.30 0.28
CA ALA A 42 30.02 10.94 -0.08
C ALA A 42 29.89 10.41 -1.52
N ARG A 43 30.53 11.08 -2.50
CA ARG A 43 30.57 10.62 -3.90
C ARG A 43 31.23 9.23 -4.02
N ARG A 44 32.33 8.99 -3.29
CA ARG A 44 33.00 7.67 -3.25
C ARG A 44 32.10 6.57 -2.72
N LEU A 45 31.33 6.87 -1.66
CA LEU A 45 30.39 5.92 -1.08
C LEU A 45 29.24 5.61 -2.04
N LEU A 46 28.67 6.61 -2.71
CA LEU A 46 27.63 6.41 -3.72
C LEU A 46 28.13 5.56 -4.90
N SER A 47 29.33 5.85 -5.43
CA SER A 47 29.92 5.07 -6.51
C SER A 47 30.25 3.64 -6.09
N THR A 48 30.66 3.44 -4.83
CA THR A 48 30.88 2.11 -4.26
C THR A 48 29.56 1.34 -4.14
N ARG A 49 28.50 1.99 -3.65
CA ARG A 49 27.17 1.39 -3.54
C ARG A 49 26.64 0.91 -4.88
N LEU A 50 26.86 1.69 -5.95
CA LEU A 50 26.51 1.29 -7.31
C LEU A 50 27.37 0.10 -7.79
N SER A 51 28.68 0.17 -7.58
CA SER A 51 29.62 -0.90 -7.94
C SER A 51 29.30 -2.23 -7.24
N ASP A 52 28.80 -2.18 -6.01
CA ASP A 52 28.44 -3.35 -5.21
C ASP A 52 27.01 -3.86 -5.52
N GLY A 53 26.31 -3.26 -6.50
CA GLY A 53 24.95 -3.64 -6.88
C GLY A 53 23.88 -3.32 -5.81
N MET A 54 24.19 -2.40 -4.88
CA MET A 54 23.33 -2.04 -3.74
C MET A 54 22.35 -0.90 -4.02
N VAL A 55 22.18 -0.50 -5.29
CA VAL A 55 21.19 0.49 -5.72
C VAL A 55 20.02 -0.26 -6.35
N SER A 56 18.91 -0.35 -5.62
CA SER A 56 17.68 -0.97 -6.14
C SER A 56 16.93 -0.04 -7.09
N ASP A 57 15.95 -0.56 -7.82
CA ASP A 57 15.08 0.25 -8.70
C ASP A 57 14.33 1.32 -7.92
N GLY A 58 13.91 1.00 -6.68
CA GLY A 58 13.28 1.95 -5.75
C GLY A 58 14.21 3.05 -5.24
N ASP A 59 15.53 2.83 -5.25
CA ASP A 59 16.53 3.80 -4.80
C ASP A 59 17.04 4.73 -5.92
N SER A 60 16.71 4.42 -7.18
CA SER A 60 17.27 5.09 -8.36
C SER A 60 17.05 6.60 -8.34
N VAL A 61 15.82 7.06 -8.06
CA VAL A 61 15.47 8.49 -7.98
C VAL A 61 16.33 9.21 -6.94
N LEU A 62 16.46 8.61 -5.75
CA LEU A 62 17.27 9.16 -4.67
C LEU A 62 18.76 9.18 -5.00
N PHE A 63 19.26 8.10 -5.61
CA PHE A 63 20.63 7.99 -6.08
C PHE A 63 20.99 9.11 -7.06
N PHE A 64 20.14 9.36 -8.06
CA PHE A 64 20.32 10.44 -9.02
C PHE A 64 20.20 11.82 -8.37
N ALA A 65 19.25 12.02 -7.45
CA ALA A 65 19.08 13.28 -6.74
C ALA A 65 20.30 13.59 -5.84
N ALA A 66 20.89 12.58 -5.19
CA ALA A 66 22.09 12.74 -4.40
C ALA A 66 23.29 13.16 -5.27
N PHE A 67 23.50 12.53 -6.42
CA PHE A 67 24.54 12.95 -7.37
C PHE A 67 24.27 14.32 -7.99
N LEU A 68 23.02 14.69 -8.23
CA LEU A 68 22.66 16.03 -8.70
C LEU A 68 23.10 17.10 -7.70
N TYR A 69 22.88 16.85 -6.40
CA TYR A 69 23.28 17.79 -5.34
C TYR A 69 24.80 17.80 -5.13
N LEU A 70 25.42 16.63 -5.08
CA LEU A 70 26.85 16.51 -4.77
C LEU A 70 27.74 16.81 -5.98
N GLY A 71 27.26 16.65 -7.22
CA GLY A 71 28.09 16.59 -8.43
C GLY A 71 28.97 15.34 -8.50
N ILE A 72 29.56 15.07 -9.67
CA ILE A 72 30.37 13.86 -9.91
C ILE A 72 31.78 13.98 -9.31
N GLY A 73 32.43 15.12 -9.47
CA GLY A 73 33.79 15.35 -8.95
C GLY A 73 34.80 14.31 -9.44
N GLU A 74 35.65 13.81 -8.53
CA GLU A 74 36.74 12.86 -8.84
C GLU A 74 36.25 11.44 -9.18
N GLU A 75 34.97 11.13 -9.00
CA GLU A 75 34.42 9.79 -9.25
C GLU A 75 34.06 9.52 -10.72
N GLU A 76 34.23 10.50 -11.62
CA GLU A 76 33.93 10.37 -13.06
C GLU A 76 34.60 9.12 -13.66
N GLN A 77 35.89 8.92 -13.35
CA GLN A 77 36.67 7.81 -13.89
C GLN A 77 36.23 6.45 -13.34
N ARG A 78 35.69 6.41 -12.11
CA ARG A 78 35.16 5.19 -11.50
C ARG A 78 33.79 4.84 -12.07
N LEU A 79 32.90 5.82 -12.22
CA LEU A 79 31.61 5.61 -12.90
C LEU A 79 31.81 5.16 -14.35
N LEU A 80 32.83 5.70 -15.02
CA LEU A 80 33.23 5.27 -16.36
C LEU A 80 33.69 3.80 -16.40
N GLN A 81 34.41 3.34 -15.36
CA GLN A 81 34.81 1.94 -15.23
C GLN A 81 33.59 1.05 -15.01
N ILE A 82 32.69 1.43 -14.10
CA ILE A 82 31.45 0.70 -13.84
C ILE A 82 30.65 0.53 -15.12
N ALA A 83 30.45 1.60 -15.89
CA ALA A 83 29.71 1.56 -17.15
C ALA A 83 30.28 0.56 -18.20
N LYS A 84 31.62 0.39 -18.21
CA LYS A 84 32.34 -0.41 -19.21
C LYS A 84 32.58 -1.86 -18.79
N ASP A 85 32.53 -2.16 -17.50
CA ASP A 85 32.82 -3.48 -16.95
C ASP A 85 31.62 -4.42 -17.17
N ASP A 86 31.85 -5.51 -17.89
CA ASP A 86 30.83 -6.51 -18.24
C ASP A 86 30.46 -7.44 -17.08
N SER A 87 31.21 -7.39 -15.97
CA SER A 87 30.87 -8.09 -14.74
C SER A 87 29.74 -7.42 -13.95
N HIS A 88 29.46 -6.13 -14.20
CA HIS A 88 28.32 -5.43 -13.62
C HIS A 88 27.03 -5.68 -14.40
N SER A 89 25.90 -5.60 -13.70
CA SER A 89 24.58 -5.71 -14.33
C SER A 89 24.38 -4.58 -15.35
N HIS A 90 23.59 -4.81 -16.40
CA HIS A 90 23.24 -3.75 -17.34
C HIS A 90 22.60 -2.54 -16.64
N ARG A 91 21.87 -2.79 -15.54
CA ARG A 91 21.26 -1.73 -14.72
C ARG A 91 22.31 -0.83 -14.07
N ASP A 92 23.28 -1.40 -13.37
CA ASP A 92 24.28 -0.59 -12.67
C ASP A 92 25.12 0.21 -13.68
N ARG A 93 25.38 -0.40 -14.84
CA ARG A 93 26.02 0.25 -15.99
C ARG A 93 25.19 1.41 -16.54
N ALA A 94 23.87 1.23 -16.68
CA ALA A 94 22.95 2.29 -17.12
C ALA A 94 22.86 3.44 -16.11
N TYR A 95 22.81 3.15 -14.81
CA TYR A 95 22.80 4.17 -13.77
C TYR A 95 24.11 4.97 -13.74
N ALA A 96 25.26 4.31 -13.90
CA ALA A 96 26.54 5.01 -14.04
C ALA A 96 26.54 5.96 -15.24
N LEU A 97 26.05 5.50 -16.40
CA LEU A 97 25.94 6.32 -17.61
C LEU A 97 24.95 7.48 -17.46
N ALA A 98 23.82 7.26 -16.80
CA ALA A 98 22.83 8.31 -16.55
C ALA A 98 23.39 9.43 -15.65
N VAL A 99 24.18 9.07 -14.63
CA VAL A 99 24.90 10.06 -13.82
C VAL A 99 25.89 10.85 -14.68
N LEU A 100 26.74 10.16 -15.46
CA LEU A 100 27.74 10.80 -16.34
C LEU A 100 27.11 11.72 -17.41
N ALA A 101 26.04 11.24 -18.07
CA ALA A 101 25.30 11.98 -19.10
C ALA A 101 24.66 13.26 -18.57
N ARG A 102 24.33 13.30 -17.28
CA ARG A 102 23.72 14.48 -16.65
C ARG A 102 24.74 15.60 -16.46
N ASP A 103 26.01 15.26 -16.21
CA ASP A 103 27.10 16.23 -16.07
C ASP A 103 27.59 16.72 -17.44
N ASP A 104 27.78 15.81 -18.40
CA ASP A 104 28.04 16.15 -19.80
C ASP A 104 27.23 15.25 -20.76
N PRO A 105 26.12 15.77 -21.33
CA PRO A 105 25.29 15.01 -22.26
C PRO A 105 26.04 14.50 -23.50
N ARG A 106 27.14 15.15 -23.90
CA ARG A 106 27.94 14.74 -25.06
C ARG A 106 28.75 13.47 -24.77
N GLN A 107 29.05 13.22 -23.50
CA GLN A 107 29.72 11.99 -23.10
C GLN A 107 28.81 10.78 -23.32
N PHE A 108 27.49 10.89 -23.15
CA PHE A 108 26.59 9.76 -23.31
C PHE A 108 26.74 9.06 -24.67
N ASP A 109 26.62 9.83 -25.78
CA ASP A 109 26.75 9.27 -27.13
C ASP A 109 28.13 8.64 -27.38
N LEU A 110 29.19 9.25 -26.83
CA LEU A 110 30.55 8.73 -26.94
C LEU A 110 30.72 7.44 -26.14
N LEU A 111 30.13 7.37 -24.94
CA LEU A 111 30.20 6.21 -24.05
C LEU A 111 29.41 5.03 -24.60
N MET A 112 28.23 5.27 -25.17
CA MET A 112 27.44 4.24 -25.84
C MET A 112 28.17 3.62 -27.02
N GLN A 113 28.98 4.39 -27.76
CA GLN A 113 29.83 3.88 -28.84
C GLN A 113 31.00 3.01 -28.38
N LEU A 114 31.38 3.09 -27.10
CA LEU A 114 32.47 2.29 -26.53
C LEU A 114 32.00 0.95 -25.97
N LEU A 115 30.68 0.74 -25.87
CA LEU A 115 30.09 -0.51 -25.42
C LEU A 115 29.90 -1.48 -26.58
N PRO A 116 29.91 -2.80 -26.33
CA PRO A 116 29.43 -3.77 -27.31
C PRO A 116 28.03 -3.39 -27.80
N PRO A 117 27.71 -3.52 -29.11
CA PRO A 117 26.42 -3.07 -29.65
C PRO A 117 25.19 -3.65 -28.93
N ASP A 118 25.25 -4.93 -28.56
CA ASP A 118 24.16 -5.63 -27.85
C ASP A 118 23.99 -5.06 -26.42
N ASP A 119 25.09 -4.79 -25.72
CA ASP A 119 25.08 -4.17 -24.39
C ASP A 119 24.56 -2.73 -24.46
N ALA A 120 25.05 -1.95 -25.43
CA ALA A 120 24.61 -0.58 -25.66
C ALA A 120 23.09 -0.52 -25.83
N HIS A 121 22.52 -1.43 -26.63
CA HIS A 121 21.08 -1.51 -26.83
C HIS A 121 20.34 -1.83 -25.52
N GLN A 122 20.78 -2.83 -24.76
CA GLN A 122 20.11 -3.23 -23.51
C GLN A 122 20.19 -2.14 -22.44
N ILE A 123 21.34 -1.50 -22.30
CA ILE A 123 21.60 -0.42 -21.34
C ILE A 123 20.78 0.83 -21.66
N ALA A 124 20.65 1.19 -22.95
CA ALA A 124 19.89 2.36 -23.38
C ALA A 124 18.40 2.29 -23.01
N HIS A 125 17.84 1.07 -22.93
CA HIS A 125 16.41 0.86 -22.68
C HIS A 125 16.05 0.81 -21.20
N ILE A 126 17.02 0.71 -20.29
CA ILE A 126 16.74 0.62 -18.84
C ILE A 126 15.93 1.80 -18.31
N PRO A 127 16.26 3.07 -18.62
CA PRO A 127 15.43 4.20 -18.19
C PRO A 127 13.99 4.14 -18.71
N LEU A 128 13.78 3.58 -19.91
CA LEU A 128 12.44 3.39 -20.46
C LEU A 128 11.69 2.27 -19.73
N TYR A 129 12.35 1.15 -19.42
CA TYR A 129 11.76 0.08 -18.61
C TYR A 129 11.33 0.59 -17.25
N ASP A 130 12.17 1.39 -16.58
CA ASP A 130 11.88 1.94 -15.25
C ASP A 130 10.70 2.90 -15.31
N LEU A 131 10.66 3.80 -16.30
CA LEU A 131 9.53 4.73 -16.50
C LEU A 131 8.23 4.00 -16.82
N LEU A 132 8.24 3.04 -17.75
CA LEU A 132 7.04 2.29 -18.15
C LEU A 132 6.50 1.46 -16.98
N THR A 133 7.40 0.85 -16.22
CA THR A 133 7.07 0.15 -14.99
C THR A 133 6.43 1.11 -13.97
N ALA A 134 7.02 2.28 -13.74
CA ALA A 134 6.48 3.28 -12.83
C ALA A 134 5.08 3.78 -13.25
N ILE A 135 4.83 3.93 -14.56
CA ILE A 135 3.51 4.30 -15.11
C ILE A 135 2.40 3.30 -14.71
N GLN A 136 2.72 2.02 -14.50
CA GLN A 136 1.73 1.05 -14.04
C GLN A 136 1.22 1.33 -12.62
N HIS A 137 2.02 2.02 -11.80
CA HIS A 137 1.73 2.35 -10.41
C HIS A 137 1.20 3.77 -10.29
N GLU A 138 1.82 4.69 -11.04
CA GLU A 138 1.49 6.11 -11.07
C GLU A 138 1.21 6.53 -12.54
N PRO A 139 -0.02 6.36 -13.04
CA PRO A 139 -0.37 6.67 -14.42
C PRO A 139 -0.10 8.13 -14.84
N ALA A 140 0.00 9.05 -13.88
CA ALA A 140 0.38 10.44 -14.13
C ALA A 140 1.79 10.57 -14.74
N LEU A 141 2.70 9.63 -14.44
CA LEU A 141 4.05 9.62 -15.01
C LEU A 141 4.07 9.43 -16.55
N ALA A 142 2.95 9.01 -17.15
CA ALA A 142 2.81 8.93 -18.60
C ALA A 142 2.92 10.31 -19.28
N GLU A 143 2.71 11.41 -18.53
CA GLU A 143 3.00 12.76 -18.99
C GLU A 143 4.48 12.94 -19.34
N SER A 144 5.40 12.33 -18.59
CA SER A 144 6.85 12.39 -18.86
C SER A 144 7.20 11.75 -20.19
N LEU A 145 6.54 10.64 -20.54
CA LEU A 145 6.70 9.97 -21.82
C LEU A 145 6.20 10.85 -22.97
N ALA A 146 5.00 11.44 -22.81
CA ALA A 146 4.42 12.37 -23.78
C ALA A 146 5.32 13.59 -24.01
N THR A 147 5.80 14.20 -22.92
CA THR A 147 6.69 15.37 -22.95
C THR A 147 8.01 15.07 -23.65
N THR A 148 8.59 13.90 -23.37
CA THR A 148 9.80 13.43 -24.05
C THR A 148 9.60 13.34 -25.56
N LEU A 149 8.54 12.67 -26.02
CA LEU A 149 8.20 12.58 -27.44
C LEU A 149 7.95 13.94 -28.10
N VAL A 150 7.29 14.87 -27.40
CA VAL A 150 7.04 16.24 -27.90
C VAL A 150 8.36 17.01 -28.06
N SER A 151 9.28 16.89 -27.10
CA SER A 151 10.58 17.58 -27.13
C SER A 151 11.50 17.10 -28.26
N MET A 152 11.29 15.89 -28.77
CA MET A 152 12.11 15.31 -29.82
C MET A 152 11.82 15.89 -31.22
N PRO A 153 12.83 15.98 -32.11
CA PRO A 153 12.63 16.31 -33.50
C PRO A 153 11.63 15.38 -34.18
N ALA A 154 10.67 15.93 -34.93
CA ALA A 154 9.59 15.17 -35.56
C ALA A 154 10.03 13.90 -36.36
N PRO A 155 11.17 13.91 -37.10
CA PRO A 155 11.63 12.70 -37.80
C PRO A 155 12.01 11.53 -36.89
N LEU A 156 12.44 11.80 -35.65
CA LEU A 156 12.91 10.78 -34.70
C LEU A 156 11.78 10.19 -33.86
N ARG A 157 10.67 10.93 -33.68
CA ARG A 157 9.59 10.53 -32.77
C ARG A 157 8.98 9.17 -33.10
N ARG A 158 8.92 8.79 -34.37
CA ARG A 158 8.40 7.48 -34.78
C ARG A 158 9.32 6.36 -34.32
N GLN A 159 10.61 6.49 -34.58
CA GLN A 159 11.61 5.49 -34.18
C GLN A 159 11.60 5.32 -32.65
N VAL A 160 11.59 6.42 -31.90
CA VAL A 160 11.54 6.35 -30.44
C VAL A 160 10.22 5.77 -29.94
N LEU A 161 9.10 6.00 -30.63
CA LEU A 161 7.84 5.35 -30.29
C LEU A 161 7.87 3.84 -30.55
N ASP A 162 8.56 3.38 -31.60
CA ASP A 162 8.79 1.95 -31.84
C ASP A 162 9.62 1.35 -30.67
N ASP A 163 10.70 2.02 -30.25
CA ASP A 163 11.52 1.58 -29.10
C ASP A 163 10.71 1.55 -27.80
N ILE A 164 9.87 2.57 -27.55
CA ILE A 164 8.94 2.62 -26.40
C ILE A 164 7.95 1.47 -26.46
N GLU A 165 7.35 1.18 -27.62
CA GLU A 165 6.38 0.10 -27.80
C GLU A 165 7.01 -1.27 -27.54
N ASP A 166 8.23 -1.49 -28.01
CA ASP A 166 8.99 -2.71 -27.75
C ASP A 166 9.30 -2.84 -26.26
N CYS A 167 9.78 -1.77 -25.62
CA CYS A 167 10.07 -1.78 -24.18
C CYS A 167 8.80 -2.04 -23.36
N ARG A 168 7.70 -1.38 -23.73
CA ARG A 168 6.38 -1.48 -23.08
C ARG A 168 5.86 -2.91 -23.09
N LYS A 169 6.04 -3.63 -24.19
CA LYS A 169 5.68 -5.05 -24.29
C LYS A 169 6.55 -5.95 -23.43
N GLN A 170 7.82 -5.62 -23.21
CA GLN A 170 8.68 -6.41 -22.33
C GLN A 170 8.17 -6.34 -20.88
N VAL A 171 8.00 -5.13 -20.37
CA VAL A 171 7.54 -4.88 -18.98
C VAL A 171 6.01 -4.92 -18.82
N ASP A 172 5.30 -5.36 -19.85
CA ASP A 172 3.84 -5.58 -19.86
C ASP A 172 3.03 -4.37 -19.32
N THR A 173 3.41 -3.17 -19.76
CA THR A 173 2.70 -1.92 -19.41
C THR A 173 1.55 -1.69 -20.38
N PRO A 174 0.29 -1.50 -19.93
CA PRO A 174 -0.83 -1.32 -20.84
C PRO A 174 -0.67 -0.10 -21.76
N ALA A 175 -0.99 -0.27 -23.04
CA ALA A 175 -0.94 0.81 -24.02
C ALA A 175 -1.88 1.97 -23.66
N SER A 176 -3.02 1.67 -23.02
CA SER A 176 -3.96 2.70 -22.53
C SER A 176 -3.33 3.59 -21.46
N LEU A 177 -2.52 3.03 -20.55
CA LEU A 177 -1.82 3.79 -19.52
C LEU A 177 -0.65 4.57 -20.13
N ALA A 178 0.23 3.89 -20.86
CA ALA A 178 1.44 4.46 -21.44
C ALA A 178 1.14 5.63 -22.40
N TYR A 179 0.10 5.52 -23.23
CA TYR A 179 -0.20 6.52 -24.27
C TYR A 179 -1.32 7.49 -23.91
N SER A 180 -1.90 7.39 -22.71
CA SER A 180 -3.00 8.24 -22.25
C SER A 180 -2.75 9.74 -22.50
N HIS A 181 -1.63 10.26 -22.01
CA HIS A 181 -1.26 11.67 -22.13
C HIS A 181 -0.74 12.01 -23.54
N ALA A 182 -0.07 11.07 -24.21
CA ALA A 182 0.45 11.28 -25.56
C ALA A 182 -0.67 11.49 -26.59
N LEU A 183 -1.81 10.82 -26.41
CA LEU A 183 -3.01 10.98 -27.23
C LEU A 183 -3.76 12.31 -27.00
N GLU A 184 -3.40 13.07 -25.97
CA GLU A 184 -3.94 14.41 -25.71
C GLU A 184 -3.10 15.50 -26.39
N GLN A 185 -1.84 15.21 -26.75
CA GLN A 185 -0.92 16.16 -27.36
C GLN A 185 -1.15 16.30 -28.87
N GLN A 186 -1.41 17.52 -29.34
CA GLN A 186 -1.72 17.76 -30.77
C GLN A 186 -0.49 17.57 -31.67
N GLU A 187 0.70 17.82 -31.13
CA GLU A 187 2.01 17.69 -31.77
C GLU A 187 2.31 16.22 -32.14
N LEU A 188 1.66 15.27 -31.47
CA LEU A 188 1.86 13.83 -31.66
C LEU A 188 0.78 13.19 -32.55
N ARG A 189 -0.14 13.97 -33.15
CA ARG A 189 -1.23 13.45 -34.01
C ARG A 189 -0.78 12.52 -35.14
N ALA A 190 0.44 12.72 -35.67
CA ALA A 190 1.00 11.86 -36.70
C ALA A 190 1.28 10.42 -36.20
N LEU A 191 1.45 10.25 -34.89
CA LEU A 191 1.76 8.98 -34.21
C LEU A 191 0.51 8.29 -33.64
N TYR A 192 -0.64 8.98 -33.56
CA TYR A 192 -1.88 8.40 -33.04
C TYR A 192 -2.26 7.05 -33.67
N PRO A 193 -2.10 6.82 -34.98
CA PRO A 193 -2.43 5.51 -35.56
C PRO A 193 -1.70 4.34 -34.89
N MET A 194 -0.42 4.52 -34.54
CA MET A 194 0.41 3.50 -33.88
C MET A 194 -0.01 3.28 -32.43
N MET A 195 -0.22 4.36 -31.68
CA MET A 195 -0.71 4.29 -30.29
C MET A 195 -2.10 3.64 -30.22
N LEU A 196 -3.01 4.01 -31.11
CA LEU A 196 -4.36 3.43 -31.19
C LEU A 196 -4.34 1.98 -31.65
N GLU A 197 -3.41 1.58 -32.52
CA GLU A 197 -3.20 0.18 -32.89
C GLU A 197 -2.82 -0.66 -31.67
N ALA A 198 -1.86 -0.20 -30.86
CA ALA A 198 -1.48 -0.86 -29.61
C ALA A 198 -2.67 -0.97 -28.63
N ILE A 199 -3.38 0.13 -28.38
CA ILE A 199 -4.57 0.17 -27.49
C ILE A 199 -5.67 -0.78 -27.97
N THR A 200 -5.91 -0.82 -29.28
CA THR A 200 -6.95 -1.69 -29.84
C THR A 200 -6.54 -3.16 -29.82
N ALA A 201 -5.24 -3.48 -29.92
CA ALA A 201 -4.74 -4.85 -29.86
C ALA A 201 -5.00 -5.52 -28.51
N GLU A 202 -4.81 -4.76 -27.43
CA GLU A 202 -4.94 -5.22 -26.04
C GLU A 202 -6.40 -5.36 -25.59
N THR A 203 -7.30 -4.47 -26.02
CA THR A 203 -8.75 -4.54 -25.68
C THR A 203 -9.04 -4.68 -24.18
N SER A 204 -9.08 -3.56 -23.45
CA SER A 204 -9.44 -3.52 -22.02
C SER A 204 -10.59 -2.55 -21.73
N ALA A 205 -11.20 -2.65 -20.55
CA ALA A 205 -12.20 -1.68 -20.08
C ALA A 205 -11.60 -0.26 -19.99
N ASP A 206 -10.37 -0.13 -19.50
CA ASP A 206 -9.63 1.13 -19.45
C ASP A 206 -9.45 1.76 -20.84
N SER A 207 -9.13 0.94 -21.84
CA SER A 207 -9.02 1.40 -23.23
C SER A 207 -10.34 1.95 -23.75
N ILE A 208 -11.49 1.36 -23.39
CA ILE A 208 -12.82 1.87 -23.73
C ILE A 208 -13.04 3.23 -23.07
N THR A 209 -12.87 3.30 -21.75
CA THR A 209 -13.06 4.52 -20.95
C THR A 209 -12.18 5.67 -21.45
N LEU A 210 -10.89 5.40 -21.71
CA LEU A 210 -9.95 6.37 -22.25
C LEU A 210 -10.40 6.89 -23.62
N LEU A 211 -10.76 6.00 -24.56
CA LEU A 211 -11.15 6.41 -25.90
C LEU A 211 -12.50 7.16 -25.92
N GLU A 212 -13.43 6.84 -25.04
CA GLU A 212 -14.67 7.61 -24.87
C GLU A 212 -14.38 9.03 -24.38
N ARG A 213 -13.56 9.16 -23.33
CA ARG A 213 -13.11 10.45 -22.82
C ARG A 213 -12.44 11.29 -23.91
N LEU A 214 -11.45 10.72 -24.60
CA LEU A 214 -10.69 11.39 -25.65
C LEU A 214 -11.59 11.78 -26.84
N ARG A 215 -12.55 10.94 -27.23
CA ARG A 215 -13.54 11.26 -28.26
C ARG A 215 -14.40 12.45 -27.86
N ASP A 216 -14.91 12.44 -26.63
CA ASP A 216 -15.88 13.43 -26.15
C ASP A 216 -15.23 14.79 -25.89
N GLN A 217 -13.95 14.80 -25.53
CA GLN A 217 -13.14 16.01 -25.37
C GLN A 217 -12.57 16.57 -26.69
N SER A 218 -12.58 15.78 -27.77
CA SER A 218 -11.95 16.19 -29.03
C SER A 218 -12.78 17.20 -29.81
N THR A 219 -12.21 18.37 -30.06
CA THR A 219 -12.80 19.42 -30.90
C THR A 219 -12.48 19.26 -32.39
N ASP A 220 -11.54 18.39 -32.76
CA ASP A 220 -11.17 18.11 -34.16
C ASP A 220 -11.94 16.90 -34.71
N ASP A 221 -12.70 17.11 -35.79
CA ASP A 221 -13.54 16.07 -36.40
C ASP A 221 -12.75 14.85 -36.86
N LYS A 222 -11.52 15.04 -37.33
CA LYS A 222 -10.69 13.95 -37.84
C LYS A 222 -10.17 13.09 -36.69
N THR A 223 -9.63 13.70 -35.65
CA THR A 223 -9.19 13.01 -34.41
C THR A 223 -10.36 12.32 -33.72
N ARG A 224 -11.50 12.99 -33.56
CA ARG A 224 -12.72 12.40 -32.99
C ARG A 224 -13.17 11.13 -33.74
N ARG A 225 -13.11 11.14 -35.09
CA ARG A 225 -13.39 9.94 -35.91
C ARG A 225 -12.37 8.82 -35.71
N GLN A 226 -11.09 9.14 -35.49
CA GLN A 226 -10.07 8.13 -35.20
C GLN A 226 -10.36 7.42 -33.87
N PHE A 227 -10.66 8.18 -32.81
CA PHE A 227 -11.03 7.61 -31.51
C PHE A 227 -12.32 6.79 -31.59
N GLN A 228 -13.34 7.29 -32.28
CA GLN A 228 -14.58 6.52 -32.50
C GLN A 228 -14.33 5.22 -33.27
N ARG A 229 -13.43 5.23 -34.27
CA ARG A 229 -13.05 4.02 -35.01
C ARG A 229 -12.35 3.00 -34.11
N ALA A 230 -11.38 3.44 -33.31
CA ALA A 230 -10.69 2.58 -32.35
C ALA A 230 -11.67 1.98 -31.33
N LEU A 231 -12.60 2.80 -30.81
CA LEU A 231 -13.64 2.36 -29.89
C LEU A 231 -14.55 1.28 -30.51
N MET A 232 -14.96 1.46 -31.76
CA MET A 232 -15.74 0.44 -32.48
C MET A 232 -14.95 -0.86 -32.67
N GLN A 233 -13.65 -0.77 -32.97
CA GLN A 233 -12.78 -1.95 -33.12
C GLN A 233 -12.67 -2.73 -31.81
N ILE A 234 -12.44 -2.05 -30.68
CA ILE A 234 -12.36 -2.69 -29.35
C ILE A 234 -13.69 -3.35 -28.99
N ARG A 235 -14.82 -2.65 -29.16
CA ARG A 235 -16.13 -3.22 -28.86
C ARG A 235 -16.47 -4.43 -29.73
N THR A 236 -16.07 -4.40 -31.00
CA THR A 236 -16.27 -5.55 -31.90
C THR A 236 -15.40 -6.72 -31.48
N ARG A 237 -14.14 -6.46 -31.12
CA ARG A 237 -13.20 -7.49 -30.62
C ARG A 237 -13.65 -8.10 -29.29
N ALA A 238 -14.24 -7.31 -28.41
CA ALA A 238 -14.77 -7.79 -27.13
C ALA A 238 -15.95 -8.79 -27.28
N ILE A 239 -16.59 -8.82 -28.46
CA ILE A 239 -17.71 -9.73 -28.77
C ILE A 239 -17.21 -11.01 -29.50
N ASP A 240 -15.95 -11.06 -29.92
CA ASP A 240 -15.41 -12.20 -30.68
C ASP A 240 -15.07 -13.38 -29.75
N ILE A 241 -16.00 -14.33 -29.66
CA ILE A 241 -15.94 -15.54 -28.82
C ILE A 241 -14.82 -16.50 -29.23
N ASN A 242 -14.29 -16.41 -30.46
CA ASN A 242 -13.31 -17.37 -30.99
C ASN A 242 -11.84 -16.95 -30.82
N ARG A 243 -11.57 -15.83 -30.14
CA ARG A 243 -10.18 -15.39 -29.95
C ARG A 243 -9.52 -16.25 -28.86
N PRO A 244 -8.38 -16.91 -29.13
CA PRO A 244 -7.61 -17.57 -28.08
C PRO A 244 -7.18 -16.51 -27.06
N TYR A 245 -7.50 -16.75 -25.80
CA TYR A 245 -7.07 -15.91 -24.69
C TYR A 245 -5.56 -16.09 -24.50
N GLU A 246 -4.78 -15.09 -24.89
CA GLU A 246 -3.36 -14.97 -24.52
C GLU A 246 -3.31 -14.41 -23.10
N GLY A 247 -3.63 -15.25 -22.12
CA GLY A 247 -3.55 -14.88 -20.72
C GLY A 247 -2.13 -14.56 -20.29
N ARG A 248 -1.98 -13.70 -19.29
CA ARG A 248 -0.70 -13.51 -18.61
C ARG A 248 -0.23 -14.84 -18.02
N SER A 249 1.04 -15.16 -18.21
CA SER A 249 1.68 -16.29 -17.54
C SER A 249 1.95 -15.93 -16.08
N GLY A 250 1.86 -16.93 -15.21
CA GLY A 250 2.17 -16.78 -13.82
C GLY A 250 1.32 -17.66 -12.93
N VAL A 251 1.34 -17.33 -11.63
CA VAL A 251 0.71 -18.11 -10.56
C VAL A 251 0.15 -17.16 -9.51
N ALA A 252 -0.88 -17.59 -8.78
CA ALA A 252 -1.36 -16.85 -7.62
C ALA A 252 -1.36 -17.72 -6.36
N TYR A 253 -1.29 -17.07 -5.21
CA TYR A 253 -1.34 -17.69 -3.89
C TYR A 253 -2.46 -17.08 -3.07
N LEU A 254 -3.38 -17.93 -2.62
CA LEU A 254 -4.53 -17.55 -1.81
C LEU A 254 -4.31 -17.91 -0.34
N GLY A 255 -4.37 -16.90 0.53
CA GLY A 255 -4.30 -17.06 1.98
C GLY A 255 -5.59 -17.60 2.58
N SER A 256 -5.47 -18.36 3.68
CA SER A 256 -6.57 -18.59 4.62
C SER A 256 -7.00 -17.28 5.26
N CYS A 257 -8.26 -17.14 5.64
CA CYS A 257 -8.72 -15.94 6.34
C CYS A 257 -8.54 -16.02 7.86
N ASP A 258 -8.28 -14.88 8.48
CA ASP A 258 -8.19 -14.72 9.94
C ASP A 258 -9.58 -14.66 10.62
N GLY A 259 -9.63 -14.37 11.93
CA GLY A 259 -10.90 -14.24 12.68
C GLY A 259 -11.79 -13.06 12.28
N GLN A 260 -11.22 -12.07 11.59
CA GLN A 260 -11.89 -10.92 11.04
C GLN A 260 -12.31 -11.13 9.57
N GLY A 261 -11.95 -12.29 9.02
CA GLY A 261 -12.19 -12.67 7.64
C GLY A 261 -11.25 -11.99 6.64
N ALA A 262 -10.16 -11.38 7.09
CA ALA A 262 -9.13 -10.82 6.21
C ALA A 262 -8.24 -11.96 5.67
N PHE A 263 -7.91 -11.91 4.39
CA PHE A 263 -6.97 -12.81 3.73
C PHE A 263 -6.16 -12.04 2.68
N ILE A 264 -4.99 -12.59 2.36
CA ILE A 264 -4.08 -12.05 1.34
C ILE A 264 -4.21 -12.87 0.06
N LEU A 265 -4.23 -12.19 -1.08
CA LEU A 265 -4.10 -12.79 -2.40
C LEU A 265 -2.87 -12.17 -3.08
N LEU A 266 -1.88 -13.03 -3.38
CA LEU A 266 -0.67 -12.62 -4.10
C LEU A 266 -0.68 -13.18 -5.51
N GLY A 267 -0.62 -12.31 -6.51
CA GLY A 267 -0.44 -12.69 -7.91
C GLY A 267 1.01 -12.48 -8.33
N CYS A 268 1.62 -13.50 -8.92
CA CYS A 268 2.97 -13.46 -9.50
C CYS A 268 2.84 -13.53 -11.02
N PHE A 269 3.12 -12.43 -11.72
CA PHE A 269 2.99 -12.29 -13.15
C PHE A 269 4.37 -12.36 -13.82
N ASP A 270 4.56 -13.31 -14.72
CA ASP A 270 5.82 -13.44 -15.46
C ASP A 270 5.94 -12.31 -16.50
N ASN A 271 7.04 -11.57 -16.48
CA ASN A 271 7.37 -10.59 -17.52
C ASN A 271 8.20 -11.24 -18.64
N ASN A 272 8.18 -10.67 -19.85
CA ASN A 272 8.81 -11.26 -21.03
C ASN A 272 10.35 -11.27 -20.93
N GLU A 273 10.94 -10.32 -20.19
CA GLU A 273 12.37 -10.25 -19.92
C GLU A 273 12.83 -11.20 -18.80
N GLY A 274 11.94 -12.04 -18.26
CA GLY A 274 12.26 -13.10 -17.30
C GLY A 274 12.18 -12.71 -15.82
N THR A 275 11.85 -11.44 -15.53
CA THR A 275 11.53 -10.99 -14.16
C THR A 275 10.07 -11.33 -13.81
N VAL A 276 9.67 -11.10 -12.55
CA VAL A 276 8.31 -11.32 -12.08
C VAL A 276 7.78 -10.05 -11.43
N SER A 277 6.59 -9.61 -11.82
CA SER A 277 5.86 -8.54 -11.13
C SER A 277 4.87 -9.17 -10.16
N THR A 278 4.86 -8.75 -8.89
CA THR A 278 3.92 -9.26 -7.89
C THR A 278 2.84 -8.23 -7.57
N ALA A 279 1.61 -8.68 -7.37
CA ALA A 279 0.50 -7.86 -6.90
C ALA A 279 -0.11 -8.49 -5.65
N ASP A 280 -0.02 -7.79 -4.54
CA ASP A 280 -0.62 -8.16 -3.26
C ASP A 280 -1.94 -7.42 -3.08
N ILE A 281 -2.98 -8.13 -2.61
CA ILE A 281 -4.25 -7.55 -2.21
C ILE A 281 -4.70 -8.19 -0.89
N CYS A 282 -5.06 -7.35 0.07
CA CYS A 282 -5.76 -7.74 1.29
C CYS A 282 -7.27 -7.56 1.14
N ILE A 283 -8.04 -8.63 1.33
CA ILE A 283 -9.49 -8.67 1.12
C ILE A 283 -10.17 -9.19 2.38
N ARG A 284 -11.33 -8.62 2.73
CA ARG A 284 -12.24 -9.26 3.68
C ARG A 284 -13.24 -10.14 2.97
N ALA A 285 -13.30 -11.42 3.35
CA ALA A 285 -14.12 -12.47 2.72
C ALA A 285 -15.59 -12.09 2.52
N ALA A 286 -16.16 -11.29 3.42
CA ALA A 286 -17.56 -10.87 3.37
C ALA A 286 -17.75 -9.36 3.09
N ALA A 287 -16.68 -8.62 2.82
CA ALA A 287 -16.71 -7.16 2.73
C ALA A 287 -15.84 -6.64 1.57
N ASP A 288 -14.96 -5.69 1.85
CA ASP A 288 -14.24 -4.88 0.88
C ASP A 288 -12.76 -5.25 0.72
N ILE A 289 -12.16 -4.68 -0.34
CA ILE A 289 -10.70 -4.60 -0.52
C ILE A 289 -10.16 -3.58 0.49
N ARG A 290 -9.18 -4.03 1.29
CA ARG A 290 -8.65 -3.30 2.43
C ARG A 290 -7.35 -2.58 2.08
N ASP A 291 -6.49 -3.25 1.32
CA ASP A 291 -5.16 -2.76 0.97
C ASP A 291 -4.63 -3.54 -0.25
N GLY A 292 -3.52 -3.06 -0.82
CA GLY A 292 -2.76 -3.77 -1.84
C GLY A 292 -1.56 -2.96 -2.29
N PHE A 293 -0.62 -3.63 -2.94
CA PHE A 293 0.53 -2.99 -3.59
C PHE A 293 1.09 -3.87 -4.70
N VAL A 294 1.88 -3.28 -5.59
CA VAL A 294 2.59 -3.99 -6.66
C VAL A 294 4.09 -3.82 -6.46
N LEU A 295 4.85 -4.91 -6.57
CA LEU A 295 6.31 -4.89 -6.66
C LEU A 295 6.71 -5.38 -8.05
N PRO A 296 7.13 -4.47 -8.94
CA PRO A 296 7.44 -4.84 -10.30
C PRO A 296 8.84 -5.44 -10.45
N ARG A 297 9.03 -6.21 -11.53
CA ARG A 297 10.35 -6.65 -12.04
C ARG A 297 11.27 -7.30 -10.99
N GLN A 298 10.69 -8.00 -10.03
CA GLN A 298 11.44 -8.74 -9.01
C GLN A 298 12.16 -9.93 -9.62
N SER A 299 13.29 -10.32 -9.01
CA SER A 299 13.89 -11.62 -9.32
C SER A 299 13.01 -12.74 -8.73
N ARG A 300 13.06 -13.95 -9.31
CA ARG A 300 12.33 -15.10 -8.75
C ARG A 300 12.78 -15.47 -7.34
N GLU A 301 14.04 -15.17 -7.00
CA GLU A 301 14.58 -15.36 -5.66
C GLU A 301 13.92 -14.39 -4.66
N ASP A 302 13.80 -13.11 -5.01
CA ASP A 302 13.14 -12.09 -4.19
C ASP A 302 11.66 -12.42 -3.96
N VAL A 303 10.96 -12.91 -5.00
CA VAL A 303 9.56 -13.37 -4.87
C VAL A 303 9.46 -14.55 -3.91
N THR A 304 10.38 -15.52 -4.02
CA THR A 304 10.41 -16.67 -3.12
C THR A 304 10.69 -16.26 -1.68
N GLN A 305 11.63 -15.33 -1.47
CA GLN A 305 11.92 -14.77 -0.16
C GLN A 305 10.72 -14.03 0.42
N THR A 306 10.07 -13.18 -0.38
CA THR A 306 8.86 -12.45 0.00
C THR A 306 7.73 -13.41 0.40
N MET A 307 7.53 -14.48 -0.38
CA MET A 307 6.56 -15.54 -0.05
C MET A 307 6.89 -16.25 1.27
N ASN A 308 8.16 -16.56 1.52
CA ASN A 308 8.57 -17.19 2.77
C ASN A 308 8.35 -16.27 3.97
N ILE A 309 8.60 -14.97 3.81
CA ILE A 309 8.32 -13.96 4.84
C ILE A 309 6.81 -13.91 5.11
N LEU A 310 5.99 -13.78 4.05
CA LEU A 310 4.52 -13.79 4.15
C LEU A 310 3.98 -15.03 4.86
N ILE A 311 4.45 -16.22 4.50
CA ILE A 311 4.02 -17.48 5.13
C ILE A 311 4.42 -17.54 6.61
N ASN A 312 5.63 -17.10 6.95
CA ASN A 312 6.15 -17.20 8.32
C ASN A 312 5.58 -16.13 9.25
N GLU A 313 5.33 -14.92 8.76
CA GLU A 313 4.89 -13.77 9.56
C GLU A 313 3.37 -13.68 9.70
N SER A 314 2.59 -14.06 8.67
CA SER A 314 1.13 -13.91 8.70
C SER A 314 0.40 -14.97 9.53
N GLY A 315 1.09 -16.06 9.93
CA GLY A 315 0.46 -17.23 10.56
C GLY A 315 -0.59 -17.93 9.68
N SER A 316 -0.74 -17.50 8.42
CA SER A 316 -1.77 -17.95 7.50
C SER A 316 -1.28 -19.07 6.59
N GLY A 317 -2.19 -19.96 6.19
CA GLY A 317 -1.89 -20.97 5.19
C GLY A 317 -2.11 -20.43 3.78
N PHE A 318 -1.19 -20.70 2.86
CA PHE A 318 -1.35 -20.36 1.45
C PHE A 318 -1.61 -21.60 0.59
N VAL A 319 -2.42 -21.43 -0.45
CA VAL A 319 -2.65 -22.43 -1.51
C VAL A 319 -2.39 -21.80 -2.87
N GLU A 320 -1.73 -22.55 -3.75
CA GLU A 320 -1.50 -22.14 -5.13
C GLU A 320 -2.80 -22.26 -5.94
N ILE A 321 -3.14 -21.20 -6.67
CA ILE A 321 -4.28 -21.13 -7.60
C ILE A 321 -3.82 -20.50 -8.92
N THR A 322 -4.65 -20.61 -9.95
CA THR A 322 -4.36 -19.98 -11.24
C THR A 322 -4.64 -18.47 -11.19
N LEU A 323 -3.89 -17.67 -11.96
CA LEU A 323 -4.16 -16.22 -12.08
C LEU A 323 -5.62 -15.91 -12.49
N PRO A 324 -6.26 -16.66 -13.41
CA PRO A 324 -7.66 -16.40 -13.73
C PRO A 324 -8.64 -16.67 -12.57
N GLU A 325 -8.40 -17.69 -11.74
CA GLU A 325 -9.20 -17.91 -10.52
C GLU A 325 -9.03 -16.77 -9.52
N ALA A 326 -7.79 -16.30 -9.35
CA ALA A 326 -7.47 -15.15 -8.52
C ALA A 326 -8.17 -13.87 -9.01
N ALA A 327 -8.21 -13.66 -10.33
CA ALA A 327 -8.86 -12.50 -10.94
C ALA A 327 -10.37 -12.44 -10.66
N GLU A 328 -11.07 -13.57 -10.68
CA GLU A 328 -12.50 -13.61 -10.29
C GLU A 328 -12.71 -13.25 -8.81
N ILE A 329 -11.82 -13.73 -7.91
CA ILE A 329 -11.90 -13.37 -6.49
C ILE A 329 -11.76 -11.86 -6.31
N VAL A 330 -10.82 -11.23 -7.03
CA VAL A 330 -10.63 -9.77 -7.02
C VAL A 330 -11.83 -9.06 -7.63
N HIS A 331 -12.36 -9.54 -8.75
CA HIS A 331 -13.53 -8.96 -9.42
C HIS A 331 -14.75 -8.93 -8.48
N ASP A 332 -15.04 -10.06 -7.83
CA ASP A 332 -16.12 -10.15 -6.84
C ASP A 332 -15.88 -9.20 -5.65
N ALA A 333 -14.63 -9.04 -5.22
CA ALA A 333 -14.27 -8.11 -4.15
C ALA A 333 -14.43 -6.64 -4.55
N VAL A 334 -14.12 -6.28 -5.81
CA VAL A 334 -14.36 -4.95 -6.37
C VAL A 334 -15.85 -4.64 -6.38
N ILE A 335 -16.68 -5.55 -6.89
CA ILE A 335 -18.15 -5.39 -6.90
C ILE A 335 -18.66 -5.15 -5.48
N ARG A 336 -18.30 -6.02 -4.52
CA ARG A 336 -18.72 -5.86 -3.12
C ARG A 336 -18.27 -4.53 -2.52
N THR A 337 -17.04 -4.09 -2.80
CA THR A 337 -16.52 -2.80 -2.32
C THR A 337 -17.38 -1.64 -2.83
N GLN A 338 -17.77 -1.68 -4.10
CA GLN A 338 -18.65 -0.68 -4.71
C GLN A 338 -20.08 -0.72 -4.17
N GLU A 339 -20.65 -1.91 -3.96
CA GLU A 339 -21.97 -2.10 -3.36
C GLU A 339 -22.05 -1.55 -1.92
N LEU A 340 -20.94 -1.60 -1.18
CA LEU A 340 -20.79 -0.97 0.13
C LEU A 340 -20.62 0.56 0.06
N GLY A 341 -20.66 1.16 -1.13
CA GLY A 341 -20.47 2.60 -1.35
C GLY A 341 -19.04 3.08 -1.10
N ARG A 342 -18.06 2.17 -1.17
CA ARG A 342 -16.65 2.46 -0.90
C ARG A 342 -15.86 2.53 -2.20
N SER A 343 -14.84 3.38 -2.23
CA SER A 343 -13.80 3.34 -3.26
C SER A 343 -12.78 2.24 -2.95
N ILE A 344 -12.13 1.74 -4.01
CA ILE A 344 -10.91 0.94 -3.89
C ILE A 344 -9.82 1.81 -3.21
N PRO A 345 -9.06 1.27 -2.24
CA PRO A 345 -7.92 1.98 -1.65
C PRO A 345 -6.92 2.40 -2.74
N GLU A 346 -6.33 3.59 -2.61
CA GLU A 346 -5.41 4.14 -3.62
C GLU A 346 -4.23 3.20 -3.90
N ASP A 347 -3.63 2.64 -2.85
CA ASP A 347 -2.51 1.70 -2.94
C ASP A 347 -2.90 0.38 -3.65
N ALA A 348 -4.15 -0.06 -3.50
CA ALA A 348 -4.66 -1.29 -4.11
C ALA A 348 -5.06 -1.14 -5.59
N VAL A 349 -5.17 0.09 -6.12
CA VAL A 349 -5.64 0.34 -7.49
C VAL A 349 -4.75 -0.37 -8.51
N ALA A 350 -3.43 -0.29 -8.35
CA ALA A 350 -2.48 -0.92 -9.27
C ALA A 350 -2.62 -2.45 -9.25
N SER A 351 -2.75 -3.05 -8.06
CA SER A 351 -2.93 -4.50 -7.89
C SER A 351 -4.24 -4.97 -8.54
N VAL A 352 -5.35 -4.28 -8.24
CA VAL A 352 -6.66 -4.59 -8.85
C VAL A 352 -6.57 -4.53 -10.37
N ALA A 353 -5.96 -3.47 -10.92
CA ALA A 353 -5.78 -3.33 -12.36
C ALA A 353 -4.92 -4.45 -12.96
N MET A 354 -3.94 -5.01 -12.24
CA MET A 354 -3.18 -6.18 -12.73
C MET A 354 -4.04 -7.45 -12.79
N PHE A 355 -4.90 -7.69 -11.80
CA PHE A 355 -5.80 -8.84 -11.81
C PHE A 355 -6.93 -8.71 -12.82
N GLU A 356 -7.55 -7.53 -12.98
CA GLU A 356 -8.65 -7.32 -13.95
C GLU A 356 -8.22 -7.50 -15.41
N ARG A 357 -6.92 -7.38 -15.71
CA ARG A 357 -6.34 -7.73 -17.01
C ARG A 357 -6.34 -9.23 -17.27
N THR A 358 -6.43 -10.02 -16.21
CA THR A 358 -6.56 -11.47 -16.31
C THR A 358 -8.04 -11.84 -16.32
N ARG A 359 -8.49 -12.63 -17.30
CA ARG A 359 -9.85 -13.14 -17.37
C ARG A 359 -9.90 -14.64 -17.14
N LEU A 360 -10.88 -15.08 -16.37
CA LEU A 360 -11.29 -16.47 -16.37
C LEU A 360 -11.92 -16.82 -17.72
N PRO A 361 -11.45 -17.86 -18.42
CA PRO A 361 -12.10 -18.32 -19.63
C PRO A 361 -13.57 -18.67 -19.34
N GLU A 362 -14.48 -18.30 -20.25
CA GLU A 362 -15.89 -18.62 -20.10
C GLU A 362 -16.10 -20.12 -19.86
N GLY A 363 -16.85 -20.45 -18.81
CA GLY A 363 -17.21 -21.83 -18.45
C GLY A 363 -16.27 -22.53 -17.46
N VAL A 364 -15.15 -21.91 -17.07
CA VAL A 364 -14.39 -22.36 -15.90
C VAL A 364 -15.13 -21.87 -14.66
N LEU A 365 -15.45 -22.78 -13.74
CA LEU A 365 -16.08 -22.46 -12.46
C LEU A 365 -15.03 -22.59 -11.37
N LEU A 366 -15.05 -21.66 -10.42
CA LEU A 366 -14.31 -21.82 -9.17
C LEU A 366 -14.76 -23.14 -8.50
N PRO A 367 -13.85 -23.89 -7.87
CA PRO A 367 -14.19 -25.15 -7.24
C PRO A 367 -15.21 -24.94 -6.11
N VAL A 368 -16.42 -25.44 -6.30
CA VAL A 368 -17.50 -25.37 -5.31
C VAL A 368 -17.54 -26.67 -4.51
N ALA A 369 -17.38 -26.57 -3.19
CA ALA A 369 -17.58 -27.70 -2.30
C ALA A 369 -19.07 -27.92 -2.03
N LEU A 370 -19.52 -29.17 -2.13
CA LEU A 370 -20.89 -29.53 -1.76
C LEU A 370 -21.01 -29.62 -0.22
N PRO A 371 -22.07 -29.05 0.37
CA PRO A 371 -22.30 -29.17 1.80
C PRO A 371 -22.56 -30.63 2.20
N LEU A 372 -22.22 -30.97 3.44
CA LEU A 372 -22.57 -32.25 4.04
C LEU A 372 -24.09 -32.43 4.13
N PRO A 373 -24.61 -33.66 3.97
CA PRO A 373 -26.03 -33.96 4.17
C PRO A 373 -26.51 -33.72 5.60
N GLU A 374 -25.62 -33.91 6.57
CA GLU A 374 -25.89 -33.71 7.99
C GLU A 374 -25.06 -32.55 8.55
N MET A 375 -25.66 -31.83 9.50
CA MET A 375 -25.03 -30.69 10.16
C MET A 375 -23.73 -31.09 10.87
N PRO A 376 -22.63 -30.34 10.67
CA PRO A 376 -21.42 -30.51 11.46
C PRO A 376 -21.69 -30.35 12.96
N THR A 377 -21.19 -31.27 13.78
CA THR A 377 -21.35 -31.16 15.23
C THR A 377 -20.35 -30.17 15.83
N VAL A 378 -20.64 -29.62 17.02
CA VAL A 378 -19.69 -28.79 17.80
C VAL A 378 -18.36 -29.53 18.03
N ALA A 379 -18.37 -30.85 18.18
CA ALA A 379 -17.16 -31.64 18.35
C ALA A 379 -16.32 -31.68 17.05
N THR A 380 -16.99 -31.82 15.90
CA THR A 380 -16.37 -31.77 14.57
C THR A 380 -15.69 -30.42 14.35
N VAL A 381 -16.42 -29.32 14.56
CA VAL A 381 -15.90 -27.95 14.38
C VAL A 381 -14.74 -27.66 15.36
N ARG A 382 -14.85 -28.09 16.62
CA ARG A 382 -13.75 -27.94 17.58
C ARG A 382 -12.49 -28.68 17.16
N LYS A 383 -12.63 -29.87 16.55
CA LYS A 383 -11.48 -30.62 16.03
C LYS A 383 -10.84 -29.87 14.85
N LEU A 384 -11.66 -29.31 13.96
CA LEU A 384 -11.22 -28.54 12.80
C LEU A 384 -10.43 -27.29 13.21
N LEU A 385 -10.98 -26.48 14.13
CA LEU A 385 -10.36 -25.23 14.63
C LEU A 385 -9.18 -25.46 15.61
N ARG A 386 -8.64 -26.68 15.70
CA ARG A 386 -7.36 -26.97 16.38
C ARG A 386 -6.16 -26.97 15.45
N ARG A 387 -6.37 -26.88 14.14
CA ARG A 387 -5.28 -26.73 13.16
C ARG A 387 -4.58 -25.38 13.38
N SER A 388 -3.27 -25.33 13.13
CA SER A 388 -2.44 -24.14 13.36
C SER A 388 -3.00 -22.89 12.66
N ILE A 389 -3.49 -23.04 11.43
CA ILE A 389 -4.08 -21.93 10.64
C ILE A 389 -5.30 -21.25 11.30
N TYR A 390 -5.92 -21.85 12.32
CA TYR A 390 -7.09 -21.31 13.02
C TYR A 390 -6.84 -20.99 14.49
N VAL A 391 -5.75 -21.52 15.06
CA VAL A 391 -5.61 -21.63 16.52
C VAL A 391 -5.38 -20.29 17.19
N ASP A 392 -4.85 -19.31 16.48
CA ASP A 392 -4.52 -17.99 17.04
C ASP A 392 -5.37 -16.86 16.46
N SER A 393 -6.31 -17.18 15.55
CA SER A 393 -7.06 -16.16 14.81
C SER A 393 -8.58 -16.34 14.90
N TRP A 394 -9.12 -17.56 14.96
CA TRP A 394 -10.58 -17.78 14.92
C TRP A 394 -11.22 -17.74 16.31
N PHE A 395 -11.63 -16.54 16.75
CA PHE A 395 -12.43 -16.30 17.96
C PHE A 395 -13.19 -14.96 17.86
N PHE A 396 -14.17 -14.73 18.74
CA PHE A 396 -14.75 -13.39 18.90
C PHE A 396 -13.85 -12.58 19.82
N ASP A 397 -13.37 -11.43 19.34
CA ASP A 397 -12.44 -10.59 20.10
C ASP A 397 -13.16 -9.62 21.04
N GLU A 398 -12.39 -8.76 21.72
CA GLU A 398 -12.94 -7.80 22.68
C GLU A 398 -13.90 -6.82 22.01
N GLY A 399 -13.62 -6.37 20.79
CA GLY A 399 -14.50 -5.47 20.03
C GLY A 399 -15.84 -6.09 19.70
N ASP A 400 -15.86 -7.35 19.24
CA ASP A 400 -17.10 -8.08 18.99
C ASP A 400 -17.97 -8.21 20.25
N LEU A 401 -17.34 -8.52 21.38
CA LEU A 401 -18.03 -8.70 22.66
C LEU A 401 -18.50 -7.36 23.24
N SER A 402 -17.68 -6.32 23.16
CA SER A 402 -18.01 -4.95 23.57
C SER A 402 -19.21 -4.42 22.79
N ALA A 403 -19.22 -4.58 21.47
CA ALA A 403 -20.33 -4.19 20.61
C ALA A 403 -21.64 -4.93 20.93
N ALA A 404 -21.55 -6.17 21.44
CA ALA A 404 -22.68 -6.94 21.95
C ALA A 404 -23.09 -6.56 23.39
N GLY A 405 -22.51 -5.50 23.95
CA GLY A 405 -22.82 -4.97 25.29
C GLY A 405 -22.17 -5.75 26.43
N PHE A 406 -21.10 -6.51 26.17
CA PHE A 406 -20.31 -7.14 27.23
C PHE A 406 -19.17 -6.22 27.67
N THR A 407 -19.46 -5.33 28.61
CA THR A 407 -18.46 -4.47 29.25
C THR A 407 -18.03 -5.09 30.59
N GLY A 408 -16.95 -5.88 30.61
CA GLY A 408 -16.42 -6.46 31.86
C GLY A 408 -15.54 -7.70 31.68
N LYS A 409 -15.11 -8.30 32.79
CA LYS A 409 -14.27 -9.51 32.77
C LYS A 409 -14.99 -10.69 32.13
N ILE A 410 -14.47 -11.14 31.00
CA ILE A 410 -14.94 -12.34 30.30
C ILE A 410 -14.66 -13.55 31.22
N PRO A 411 -15.62 -14.47 31.40
CA PRO A 411 -15.44 -15.59 32.29
C PRO A 411 -14.33 -16.52 31.79
N SER A 412 -13.47 -17.00 32.70
CA SER A 412 -12.41 -17.97 32.38
C SER A 412 -12.93 -19.33 31.89
N ARG A 413 -14.24 -19.59 32.03
CA ARG A 413 -14.90 -20.76 31.46
C ARG A 413 -16.33 -20.44 31.05
N ALA A 414 -16.61 -20.58 29.76
CA ALA A 414 -17.95 -20.41 29.20
C ALA A 414 -18.93 -21.50 29.70
N SER A 415 -19.94 -21.11 30.49
CA SER A 415 -21.07 -21.99 30.81
C SER A 415 -22.03 -22.10 29.62
N ARG A 416 -22.83 -23.17 29.52
CA ARG A 416 -23.82 -23.32 28.43
C ARG A 416 -24.80 -22.14 28.35
N LYS A 417 -25.22 -21.62 29.51
CA LYS A 417 -26.12 -20.45 29.59
C LYS A 417 -25.44 -19.20 29.03
N TRP A 418 -24.19 -18.99 29.41
CA TRP A 418 -23.41 -17.84 28.94
C TRP A 418 -23.19 -17.91 27.42
N VAL A 419 -22.79 -19.07 26.87
CA VAL A 419 -22.63 -19.25 25.42
C VAL A 419 -23.91 -18.88 24.66
N LYS A 420 -25.07 -19.34 25.15
CA LYS A 420 -26.36 -19.04 24.51
C LYS A 420 -26.69 -17.55 24.55
N GLU A 421 -26.57 -16.93 25.72
CA GLU A 421 -26.84 -15.49 25.89
C GLU A 421 -25.88 -14.63 25.03
N THR A 422 -24.59 -14.99 24.99
CA THR A 422 -23.60 -14.32 24.14
C THR A 422 -23.95 -14.49 22.66
N ALA A 423 -24.34 -15.69 22.22
CA ALA A 423 -24.75 -15.91 20.83
C ALA A 423 -26.02 -15.11 20.45
N GLU A 424 -26.97 -14.96 21.37
CA GLU A 424 -28.18 -14.13 21.15
C GLU A 424 -27.82 -12.65 20.96
N ARG A 425 -26.88 -12.11 21.73
CA ARG A 425 -26.45 -10.70 21.62
C ARG A 425 -25.54 -10.45 20.42
N LEU A 426 -24.71 -11.41 20.06
CA LEU A 426 -23.84 -11.34 18.88
C LEU A 426 -24.62 -11.48 17.56
N ASN A 427 -25.87 -11.94 17.59
CA ASN A 427 -26.66 -12.18 16.39
C ASN A 427 -27.07 -10.87 15.68
N SER A 428 -26.13 -10.29 14.94
CA SER A 428 -26.32 -9.12 14.08
C SER A 428 -26.21 -9.52 12.61
N PRO A 429 -26.92 -8.83 11.69
CA PRO A 429 -26.81 -9.11 10.25
C PRO A 429 -25.36 -9.05 9.73
N ALA A 430 -24.56 -8.10 10.22
CA ALA A 430 -23.18 -7.94 9.79
C ALA A 430 -22.28 -9.09 10.27
N LEU A 431 -22.46 -9.57 11.50
CA LEU A 431 -21.67 -10.69 12.03
C LEU A 431 -22.06 -12.02 11.37
N VAL A 432 -23.35 -12.21 11.09
CA VAL A 432 -23.86 -13.34 10.29
C VAL A 432 -23.19 -13.36 8.92
N GLN A 433 -23.17 -12.21 8.23
CA GLN A 433 -22.53 -12.08 6.92
C GLN A 433 -21.02 -12.35 6.99
N ARG A 434 -20.33 -11.82 8.01
CA ARG A 434 -18.89 -12.06 8.24
C ARG A 434 -18.57 -13.54 8.37
N LEU A 435 -19.24 -14.24 9.30
CA LEU A 435 -18.99 -15.67 9.53
C LEU A 435 -19.38 -16.54 8.34
N SER A 436 -20.47 -16.21 7.65
CA SER A 436 -20.86 -16.90 6.42
C SER A 436 -19.79 -16.73 5.34
N GLY A 437 -19.29 -15.52 5.12
CA GLY A 437 -18.25 -15.25 4.12
C GLY A 437 -16.92 -15.93 4.47
N MET A 438 -16.51 -15.90 5.75
CA MET A 438 -15.34 -16.64 6.24
C MET A 438 -15.46 -18.13 5.97
N ALA A 439 -16.61 -18.73 6.29
CA ALA A 439 -16.84 -20.15 6.05
C ALA A 439 -16.85 -20.48 4.55
N SER A 440 -17.48 -19.65 3.70
CA SER A 440 -17.45 -19.83 2.24
C SER A 440 -16.02 -19.74 1.69
N HIS A 441 -15.24 -18.76 2.14
CA HIS A 441 -13.83 -18.61 1.75
C HIS A 441 -13.02 -19.85 2.12
N MET A 442 -13.12 -20.32 3.37
CA MET A 442 -12.40 -21.51 3.81
C MET A 442 -12.87 -22.79 3.11
N ALA A 443 -14.14 -22.87 2.68
CA ALA A 443 -14.63 -23.97 1.86
C ALA A 443 -13.89 -24.03 0.51
N HIS A 444 -13.78 -22.90 -0.19
CA HIS A 444 -13.03 -22.82 -1.43
C HIS A 444 -11.53 -23.09 -1.21
N TRP A 445 -10.93 -22.46 -0.20
CA TRP A 445 -9.51 -22.64 0.14
C TRP A 445 -9.16 -24.12 0.41
N HIS A 446 -9.97 -24.84 1.19
CA HIS A 446 -9.78 -26.26 1.40
C HIS A 446 -10.01 -27.09 0.13
N SER A 447 -10.93 -26.67 -0.74
CA SER A 447 -11.17 -27.34 -2.02
C SER A 447 -9.97 -27.27 -2.95
N TRP A 448 -9.31 -26.10 -3.06
CA TRP A 448 -8.06 -25.96 -3.83
C TRP A 448 -6.91 -26.80 -3.27
N ARG A 449 -6.88 -27.01 -1.94
CA ARG A 449 -5.91 -27.92 -1.31
C ARG A 449 -6.22 -29.41 -1.51
N GLY A 450 -7.34 -29.77 -2.11
CA GLY A 450 -7.82 -31.15 -2.20
C GLY A 450 -8.33 -31.71 -0.86
N GLU A 451 -8.59 -30.86 0.13
CA GLU A 451 -9.10 -31.22 1.46
C GLU A 451 -10.64 -31.25 1.45
N HIS A 452 -11.22 -32.15 0.65
CA HIS A 452 -12.66 -32.16 0.35
C HIS A 452 -13.57 -32.33 1.58
N THR A 453 -13.10 -33.01 2.64
CA THR A 453 -13.90 -33.22 3.86
C THR A 453 -14.05 -31.90 4.63
N GLU A 454 -12.94 -31.20 4.82
CA GLU A 454 -12.90 -29.89 5.45
C GLU A 454 -13.67 -28.86 4.63
N ALA A 455 -13.51 -28.88 3.30
CA ALA A 455 -14.26 -28.03 2.38
C ALA A 455 -15.78 -28.22 2.54
N ALA A 456 -16.26 -29.47 2.59
CA ALA A 456 -17.68 -29.77 2.79
C ALA A 456 -18.20 -29.33 4.17
N ILE A 457 -17.39 -29.45 5.23
CA ILE A 457 -17.74 -28.94 6.56
C ILE A 457 -17.95 -27.43 6.51
N PHE A 458 -17.02 -26.68 5.92
CA PHE A 458 -17.13 -25.22 5.83
C PHE A 458 -18.27 -24.77 4.90
N ALA A 459 -18.52 -25.48 3.80
CA ALA A 459 -19.68 -25.21 2.94
C ALA A 459 -21.00 -25.35 3.70
N SER A 460 -21.15 -26.39 4.53
CA SER A 460 -22.31 -26.52 5.42
C SER A 460 -22.39 -25.39 6.45
N LEU A 461 -21.27 -25.04 7.09
CA LEU A 461 -21.26 -23.95 8.06
C LEU A 461 -21.67 -22.61 7.43
N ALA A 462 -21.21 -22.32 6.21
CA ALA A 462 -21.60 -21.11 5.49
C ALA A 462 -23.10 -21.03 5.25
N GLN A 463 -23.69 -22.10 4.72
CA GLN A 463 -25.12 -22.15 4.37
C GLN A 463 -26.04 -21.94 5.59
N ILE A 464 -25.75 -22.59 6.72
CA ILE A 464 -26.64 -22.55 7.89
C ILE A 464 -26.39 -21.34 8.80
N THR A 465 -25.26 -20.64 8.67
CA THR A 465 -24.95 -19.47 9.50
C THR A 465 -26.06 -18.41 9.44
N ALA A 466 -26.66 -18.19 8.26
CA ALA A 466 -27.76 -17.26 8.07
C ALA A 466 -29.12 -17.75 8.62
N GLU A 467 -29.32 -19.06 8.69
CA GLU A 467 -30.61 -19.66 9.06
C GLU A 467 -30.73 -19.88 10.58
N ASN A 468 -29.61 -20.17 11.27
CA ASN A 468 -29.64 -20.54 12.69
C ASN A 468 -28.37 -20.14 13.44
N PHE A 469 -28.15 -18.83 13.61
CA PHE A 469 -26.94 -18.28 14.25
C PHE A 469 -26.77 -18.70 15.72
N VAL A 470 -27.83 -18.64 16.53
CA VAL A 470 -27.74 -18.84 17.99
C VAL A 470 -27.35 -20.26 18.37
N GLU A 471 -27.83 -21.27 17.64
CA GLU A 471 -27.49 -22.68 17.87
C GLU A 471 -26.36 -23.14 16.93
N HIS A 472 -25.69 -22.20 16.24
CA HIS A 472 -24.71 -22.53 15.22
C HIS A 472 -23.44 -23.15 15.83
N PRO A 473 -22.99 -24.33 15.35
CA PRO A 473 -21.80 -25.01 15.89
C PRO A 473 -20.53 -24.17 15.85
N LEU A 474 -20.33 -23.38 14.79
CA LEU A 474 -19.18 -22.49 14.67
C LEU A 474 -19.22 -21.38 15.71
N VAL A 475 -20.37 -20.70 15.87
CA VAL A 475 -20.55 -19.61 16.85
C VAL A 475 -20.25 -20.10 18.26
N HIS A 476 -20.76 -21.29 18.63
CA HIS A 476 -20.51 -21.88 19.95
C HIS A 476 -19.02 -22.15 20.20
N VAL A 477 -18.29 -22.64 19.19
CA VAL A 477 -16.86 -22.89 19.31
C VAL A 477 -16.07 -21.58 19.38
N LEU A 478 -16.43 -20.57 18.59
CA LEU A 478 -15.78 -19.25 18.61
C LEU A 478 -15.97 -18.53 19.96
N ILE A 479 -17.18 -18.58 20.54
CA ILE A 479 -17.45 -18.04 21.89
C ILE A 479 -16.63 -18.77 22.96
N GLN A 480 -16.49 -20.09 22.85
CA GLN A 480 -15.64 -20.86 23.77
C GLN A 480 -14.17 -20.44 23.65
N ARG A 481 -13.68 -20.19 22.43
CA ARG A 481 -12.30 -19.76 22.17
C ARG A 481 -12.06 -18.31 22.63
N ALA A 482 -13.05 -17.43 22.56
CA ALA A 482 -12.95 -16.07 23.10
C ALA A 482 -12.53 -16.10 24.59
N THR A 483 -13.08 -17.02 25.39
CA THR A 483 -12.72 -17.13 26.82
C THR A 483 -11.28 -17.56 27.10
N THR A 484 -10.55 -18.08 26.11
CA THR A 484 -9.15 -18.52 26.27
C THR A 484 -8.12 -17.52 25.75
N HIS A 485 -8.52 -16.55 24.92
CA HIS A 485 -7.62 -15.59 24.26
C HIS A 485 -7.72 -14.14 24.81
N VAL A 486 -8.62 -13.87 25.76
CA VAL A 486 -8.80 -12.52 26.33
C VAL A 486 -7.62 -12.06 27.22
N ASP A 487 -6.76 -12.99 27.66
CA ASP A 487 -5.58 -12.66 28.48
C ASP A 487 -4.30 -12.41 27.65
N SER A 488 -4.34 -12.51 26.31
CA SER A 488 -3.18 -12.31 25.43
C SER A 488 -3.30 -11.01 24.61
N THR A 489 -3.47 -9.87 25.27
CA THR A 489 -3.14 -8.59 24.63
C THR A 489 -1.64 -8.34 24.80
N ASP A 490 -0.82 -9.07 24.02
CA ASP A 490 0.56 -8.63 23.82
C ASP A 490 0.50 -7.30 23.05
N ASN A 491 1.12 -6.28 23.64
CA ASN A 491 1.10 -4.90 23.18
C ASN A 491 1.93 -4.77 21.89
N ASP A 492 1.32 -5.03 20.74
CA ASP A 492 1.82 -4.58 19.43
C ASP A 492 1.26 -3.19 19.08
N ALA A 493 0.95 -2.36 20.09
CA ALA A 493 0.61 -0.97 19.85
C ALA A 493 1.84 -0.27 19.27
N THR A 494 1.69 0.35 18.10
CA THR A 494 2.80 1.03 17.43
C THR A 494 3.43 2.05 18.38
N PRO A 495 4.70 1.87 18.79
CA PRO A 495 5.28 2.72 19.81
C PRO A 495 5.45 4.13 19.26
N PHE A 496 5.03 5.13 20.04
CA PHE A 496 5.41 6.51 19.76
C PHE A 496 6.95 6.62 19.72
N GLY A 497 7.47 7.21 18.65
CA GLY A 497 8.91 7.33 18.41
C GLY A 497 9.48 6.40 17.36
N ASP A 498 8.66 5.56 16.73
CA ASP A 498 9.10 4.70 15.64
C ASP A 498 9.58 5.54 14.43
N ALA A 499 10.83 5.32 14.01
CA ALA A 499 11.46 6.09 12.96
C ALA A 499 10.82 5.84 11.59
N HIS A 500 10.44 4.61 11.29
CA HIS A 500 9.79 4.24 10.03
C HIS A 500 8.38 4.84 9.95
N LEU A 501 7.62 4.77 11.05
CA LEU A 501 6.30 5.37 11.12
C LEU A 501 6.36 6.89 10.94
N ARG A 502 7.23 7.55 11.71
CA ARG A 502 7.39 9.01 11.65
C ARG A 502 7.83 9.45 10.26
N HIS A 503 8.65 8.64 9.59
CA HIS A 503 9.05 8.84 8.21
C HIS A 503 7.88 8.74 7.22
N PHE A 504 7.12 7.65 7.31
CA PHE A 504 5.91 7.42 6.52
C PHE A 504 4.95 8.61 6.66
N LEU A 505 4.64 9.04 7.88
CA LEU A 505 3.74 10.17 8.13
C LEU A 505 4.20 11.45 7.44
N LYS A 506 5.51 11.75 7.46
CA LYS A 506 6.06 12.93 6.77
C LYS A 506 5.89 12.83 5.26
N ARG A 507 6.23 11.69 4.66
CA ARG A 507 6.10 11.48 3.21
C ARG A 507 4.65 11.58 2.76
N THR A 508 3.74 11.01 3.52
CA THR A 508 2.32 10.94 3.16
C THR A 508 1.58 12.26 3.37
N PHE A 509 1.86 12.98 4.47
CA PHE A 509 1.03 14.13 4.88
C PHE A 509 1.77 15.47 4.97
N PHE A 510 3.10 15.48 4.88
CA PHE A 510 3.91 16.67 5.07
C PHE A 510 5.01 16.84 4.00
N ALA A 511 4.90 16.17 2.86
CA ALA A 511 5.88 16.24 1.76
C ALA A 511 6.09 17.68 1.26
N ASP A 512 5.03 18.49 1.22
CA ASP A 512 5.06 19.88 0.73
C ASP A 512 5.73 20.87 1.70
N ILE A 513 6.18 20.42 2.89
CA ILE A 513 6.75 21.31 3.90
C ILE A 513 8.28 21.40 3.73
N GLU A 514 8.72 22.44 3.03
CA GLU A 514 10.15 22.75 2.87
C GLU A 514 10.73 23.53 4.07
N GLN A 515 9.91 24.38 4.71
CA GLN A 515 10.34 25.27 5.80
C GLN A 515 9.51 25.08 7.07
N PRO A 516 9.64 23.93 7.75
CA PRO A 516 8.77 23.55 8.85
C PRO A 516 8.84 24.54 10.03
N LYS A 517 7.67 24.91 10.53
CA LYS A 517 7.45 25.75 11.71
C LYS A 517 6.99 24.92 12.90
N GLY A 518 7.03 25.51 14.10
CA GLY A 518 6.59 24.85 15.33
C GLY A 518 5.19 24.22 15.23
N ARG A 519 4.26 24.85 14.50
CA ARG A 519 2.92 24.26 14.26
C ARG A 519 2.97 22.95 13.44
N ASP A 520 3.88 22.86 12.49
CA ASP A 520 3.97 21.72 11.57
C ASP A 520 4.57 20.51 12.31
N LEU A 521 5.59 20.75 13.15
CA LEU A 521 6.12 19.74 14.07
C LEU A 521 5.07 19.30 15.11
N ALA A 522 4.30 20.23 15.70
CA ALA A 522 3.24 19.86 16.64
C ALA A 522 2.19 18.96 15.97
N ARG A 523 1.78 19.29 14.73
CA ARG A 523 0.84 18.47 13.96
C ARG A 523 1.40 17.07 13.66
N LEU A 524 2.68 16.95 13.30
CA LEU A 524 3.35 15.67 13.12
C LEU A 524 3.35 14.84 14.42
N ASP A 525 3.78 15.44 15.54
CA ASP A 525 3.87 14.76 16.83
C ASP A 525 2.50 14.27 17.33
N PHE A 526 1.44 15.09 17.18
CA PHE A 526 0.08 14.69 17.56
C PHE A 526 -0.56 13.73 16.55
N THR A 527 -0.14 13.73 15.28
CA THR A 527 -0.57 12.71 14.30
C THR A 527 -0.01 11.35 14.69
N GLU A 528 1.27 11.28 15.02
CA GLU A 528 1.94 10.06 15.47
C GLU A 528 1.31 9.53 16.77
N ALA A 529 1.08 10.40 17.75
CA ALA A 529 0.40 10.04 18.99
C ALA A 529 -1.06 9.61 18.77
N ALA A 530 -1.78 10.24 17.84
CA ALA A 530 -3.15 9.85 17.50
C ALA A 530 -3.17 8.46 16.88
N LEU A 531 -2.25 8.18 15.94
CA LEU A 531 -2.14 6.89 15.28
C LEU A 531 -1.88 5.76 16.28
N ALA A 532 -0.92 5.94 17.19
CA ALA A 532 -0.63 4.97 18.26
C ALA A 532 -1.83 4.72 19.20
N SER A 533 -2.74 5.69 19.34
CA SER A 533 -3.96 5.55 20.15
C SER A 533 -5.13 4.93 19.41
N LEU A 534 -5.17 5.09 18.08
CA LEU A 534 -6.27 4.61 17.25
C LEU A 534 -6.30 3.10 17.15
N ASP A 535 -5.16 2.42 17.18
CA ASP A 535 -5.09 0.95 17.21
C ASP A 535 -5.96 0.40 18.36
N ARG A 536 -5.71 0.87 19.58
CA ARG A 536 -6.48 0.49 20.77
C ARG A 536 -7.93 0.95 20.72
N ALA A 537 -8.20 2.12 20.16
CA ALA A 537 -9.56 2.65 20.09
C ALA A 537 -10.42 1.87 19.09
N PHE A 538 -9.84 1.44 17.96
CA PHE A 538 -10.52 0.65 16.95
C PHE A 538 -10.68 -0.82 17.34
N ASP A 539 -9.83 -1.36 18.20
CA ASP A 539 -10.00 -2.71 18.75
C ASP A 539 -11.32 -2.86 19.53
N LEU A 540 -11.85 -1.77 20.09
CA LEU A 540 -13.15 -1.75 20.78
C LEU A 540 -14.35 -1.74 19.83
N LEU A 541 -14.13 -1.48 18.54
CA LEU A 541 -15.16 -1.58 17.52
C LEU A 541 -15.34 -3.04 17.12
N SER A 542 -16.57 -3.40 16.74
CA SER A 542 -16.82 -4.68 16.09
C SER A 542 -16.03 -4.77 14.78
N GLY A 543 -15.60 -5.98 14.45
CA GLY A 543 -14.69 -6.23 13.33
C GLY A 543 -15.10 -5.57 12.01
N GLU A 544 -16.38 -5.62 11.67
CA GLU A 544 -16.96 -5.05 10.44
C GLU A 544 -16.90 -3.52 10.37
N LYS A 545 -16.85 -2.86 11.53
CA LYS A 545 -16.78 -1.40 11.65
C LYS A 545 -15.36 -0.88 11.72
N ARG A 546 -14.36 -1.75 11.89
CA ARG A 546 -12.95 -1.34 11.97
C ARG A 546 -12.49 -0.68 10.67
N PRO A 547 -11.96 0.55 10.72
CA PRO A 547 -11.49 1.25 9.53
C PRO A 547 -10.32 0.55 8.84
N ARG A 548 -10.09 0.88 7.56
CA ARG A 548 -8.92 0.45 6.79
C ARG A 548 -7.67 1.18 7.26
N ASP A 549 -6.50 0.65 6.92
CA ASP A 549 -5.21 1.21 7.33
C ASP A 549 -4.98 2.60 6.72
N ASP A 550 -5.37 2.80 5.46
CA ASP A 550 -5.36 4.12 4.80
C ASP A 550 -6.28 5.12 5.53
N GLN A 551 -7.48 4.69 5.91
CA GLN A 551 -8.43 5.50 6.68
C GLN A 551 -7.88 5.82 8.07
N ARG A 552 -7.25 4.85 8.74
CA ARG A 552 -6.58 5.01 10.04
C ARG A 552 -5.50 6.10 9.95
N ASN A 553 -4.64 6.03 8.93
CA ASN A 553 -3.58 7.03 8.72
C ASN A 553 -4.15 8.42 8.46
N ARG A 554 -5.15 8.53 7.58
CA ARG A 554 -5.80 9.81 7.22
C ARG A 554 -6.55 10.42 8.40
N VAL A 555 -7.25 9.61 9.18
CA VAL A 555 -7.98 10.10 10.36
C VAL A 555 -7.00 10.47 11.48
N ALA A 556 -5.92 9.71 11.70
CA ALA A 556 -4.87 10.09 12.65
C ALA A 556 -4.31 11.48 12.35
N PHE A 557 -4.03 11.77 11.07
CA PHE A 557 -3.59 13.08 10.62
C PHE A 557 -4.62 14.17 10.91
N ALA A 558 -5.90 13.93 10.57
CA ALA A 558 -6.98 14.88 10.85
C ALA A 558 -7.13 15.16 12.37
N LEU A 559 -7.15 14.12 13.20
CA LEU A 559 -7.28 14.22 14.65
C LEU A 559 -6.07 14.92 15.28
N GLY A 560 -4.85 14.58 14.86
CA GLY A 560 -3.62 15.22 15.28
C GLY A 560 -3.61 16.72 14.96
N GLN A 561 -4.09 17.10 13.77
CA GLN A 561 -4.25 18.51 13.39
C GLN A 561 -5.27 19.25 14.25
N ILE A 562 -6.44 18.65 14.46
CA ILE A 562 -7.51 19.22 15.30
C ILE A 562 -6.98 19.48 16.71
N TYR A 563 -6.30 18.50 17.31
CA TYR A 563 -5.78 18.61 18.66
C TYR A 563 -4.66 19.64 18.77
N ALA A 564 -3.70 19.64 17.83
CA ALA A 564 -2.62 20.61 17.78
C ALA A 564 -3.15 22.05 17.64
N ASP A 565 -4.09 22.27 16.73
CA ASP A 565 -4.70 23.58 16.49
C ASP A 565 -5.55 24.04 17.68
N TYR A 566 -6.24 23.11 18.35
CA TYR A 566 -6.97 23.37 19.59
C TYR A 566 -6.03 23.89 20.69
N LEU A 567 -4.90 23.21 20.94
CA LEU A 567 -3.90 23.63 21.94
C LEU A 567 -3.30 24.99 21.61
N VAL A 568 -2.97 25.25 20.33
CA VAL A 568 -2.42 26.54 19.89
C VAL A 568 -3.42 27.68 20.12
N ARG A 569 -4.71 27.45 19.93
CA ARG A 569 -5.78 28.45 20.12
C ARG A 569 -6.07 28.71 21.61
N THR A 570 -6.21 27.66 22.40
CA THR A 570 -6.61 27.78 23.82
C THR A 570 -5.44 28.17 24.73
N LYS A 571 -4.19 27.95 24.29
CA LYS A 571 -2.97 28.13 25.09
C LYS A 571 -2.97 27.34 26.42
N HIS A 572 -3.90 26.41 26.59
CA HIS A 572 -4.01 25.57 27.77
C HIS A 572 -3.45 24.19 27.41
N GLY A 573 -2.38 23.78 28.10
CA GLY A 573 -1.92 22.40 28.10
C GLY A 573 -2.46 21.75 29.37
N GLY A 574 -3.38 20.79 29.23
CA GLY A 574 -3.92 20.00 30.34
C GLY A 574 -5.35 20.39 30.71
N ASN A 575 -6.20 19.36 30.77
CA ASN A 575 -7.63 19.35 31.06
C ASN A 575 -8.56 19.79 29.92
N ALA A 576 -8.61 18.95 28.88
CA ALA A 576 -9.78 18.85 28.02
C ALA A 576 -11.02 18.24 28.73
N GLY A 577 -10.90 17.80 30.00
CA GLY A 577 -12.03 17.28 30.78
C GLY A 577 -12.77 16.15 30.07
N VAL A 578 -12.02 15.12 29.66
CA VAL A 578 -12.57 14.00 28.88
C VAL A 578 -12.88 12.83 29.82
N ASP A 579 -13.94 12.98 30.59
CA ASP A 579 -14.61 11.80 31.16
C ASP A 579 -15.39 11.14 30.02
N VAL A 580 -15.07 9.87 29.74
CA VAL A 580 -15.66 9.06 28.66
C VAL A 580 -17.00 8.44 29.11
N ASP A 581 -17.41 8.68 30.36
CA ASP A 581 -18.67 8.21 30.91
C ASP A 581 -19.79 9.20 30.55
N GLY A 582 -20.59 8.89 29.52
CA GLY A 582 -21.76 9.70 29.10
C GLY A 582 -21.75 10.26 27.67
N VAL A 583 -20.96 9.68 26.77
CA VAL A 583 -20.72 10.17 25.39
C VAL A 583 -21.93 9.99 24.45
N ASP A 584 -23.01 9.34 24.91
CA ASP A 584 -24.25 9.14 24.14
C ASP A 584 -25.10 10.41 24.00
N ASP A 585 -24.84 11.46 24.81
CA ASP A 585 -25.54 12.74 24.74
C ASP A 585 -24.70 13.79 23.97
N PRO A 586 -25.13 14.24 22.78
CA PRO A 586 -24.43 15.25 21.99
C PRO A 586 -24.15 16.56 22.73
N GLU A 587 -24.96 16.91 23.74
CA GLU A 587 -24.78 18.14 24.52
C GLU A 587 -23.67 18.05 25.58
N LEU A 588 -23.21 16.84 25.91
CA LEU A 588 -22.19 16.58 26.94
C LEU A 588 -20.80 16.28 26.35
N VAL A 589 -20.66 16.25 25.02
CA VAL A 589 -19.40 15.93 24.35
C VAL A 589 -18.39 17.08 24.51
N PRO A 590 -17.15 16.82 25.01
CA PRO A 590 -16.12 17.85 25.12
C PRO A 590 -15.84 18.54 23.77
N PRO A 591 -15.55 19.86 23.73
CA PRO A 591 -15.41 20.60 22.47
C PRO A 591 -14.37 20.03 21.51
N VAL A 592 -13.26 19.49 22.04
CA VAL A 592 -12.24 18.85 21.21
C VAL A 592 -12.73 17.55 20.57
N VAL A 593 -13.52 16.75 21.31
CA VAL A 593 -14.12 15.51 20.81
C VAL A 593 -15.20 15.83 19.77
N ALA A 594 -16.01 16.87 19.99
CA ALA A 594 -17.00 17.33 19.01
C ALA A 594 -16.37 17.72 17.67
N MET A 595 -15.14 18.27 17.67
CA MET A 595 -14.38 18.55 16.45
C MET A 595 -13.81 17.30 15.79
N MET A 596 -13.57 16.22 16.56
CA MET A 596 -13.02 14.95 16.09
C MET A 596 -14.07 14.00 15.50
N ILE A 597 -15.35 14.14 15.87
CA ILE A 597 -16.45 13.31 15.36
C ILE A 597 -16.59 13.41 13.82
N PRO A 598 -16.62 14.61 13.19
CA PRO A 598 -16.78 14.72 11.74
C PRO A 598 -15.75 13.95 10.89
N PRO A 599 -14.41 14.05 11.14
CA PRO A 599 -13.46 13.24 10.37
C PRO A 599 -13.59 11.74 10.66
N LEU A 600 -13.91 11.32 11.90
CA LEU A 600 -14.18 9.91 12.21
C LEU A 600 -15.40 9.38 11.43
N SER A 601 -16.49 10.13 11.38
CA SER A 601 -17.67 9.73 10.60
C SER A 601 -17.43 9.77 9.10
N THR A 602 -16.69 10.77 8.59
CA THR A 602 -16.53 10.97 7.14
C THR A 602 -15.43 10.08 6.53
N ILE A 603 -14.30 9.93 7.23
CA ILE A 603 -13.15 9.16 6.73
C ILE A 603 -13.34 7.67 7.03
N CYS A 604 -13.82 7.34 8.22
CA CYS A 604 -13.93 5.97 8.71
C CYS A 604 -15.35 5.38 8.60
N ASN A 605 -16.35 6.15 8.15
CA ASN A 605 -17.76 5.74 8.08
C ASN A 605 -18.33 5.27 9.44
N LEU A 606 -17.84 5.84 10.54
CA LEU A 606 -18.36 5.54 11.87
C LEU A 606 -19.66 6.29 12.14
N ASP A 607 -20.60 5.61 12.78
CA ASP A 607 -21.79 6.27 13.31
C ASP A 607 -21.40 7.23 14.45
N PHE A 608 -22.37 8.05 14.89
CA PHE A 608 -22.10 9.07 15.89
C PHE A 608 -21.55 8.48 17.20
N ALA A 609 -22.12 7.36 17.67
CA ALA A 609 -21.75 6.77 18.95
C ALA A 609 -20.33 6.21 18.90
N ASP A 610 -19.99 5.47 17.84
CA ASP A 610 -18.64 4.93 17.64
C ASP A 610 -17.61 6.04 17.43
N ALA A 611 -17.95 7.07 16.63
CA ALA A 611 -17.08 8.21 16.40
C ALA A 611 -16.82 9.00 17.70
N ALA A 612 -17.84 9.17 18.54
CA ALA A 612 -17.70 9.88 19.80
C ALA A 612 -16.90 9.06 20.83
N LEU A 613 -17.11 7.74 20.91
CA LEU A 613 -16.30 6.82 21.73
C LEU A 613 -14.81 6.88 21.34
N VAL A 614 -14.50 6.67 20.04
CA VAL A 614 -13.13 6.69 19.54
C VAL A 614 -12.51 8.08 19.75
N GLY A 615 -13.24 9.16 19.42
CA GLY A 615 -12.78 10.53 19.59
C GLY A 615 -12.46 10.86 21.05
N GLY A 616 -13.29 10.39 21.99
CA GLY A 616 -13.05 10.55 23.43
C GLY A 616 -11.77 9.84 23.90
N LEU A 617 -11.58 8.59 23.51
CA LEU A 617 -10.39 7.80 23.86
C LEU A 617 -9.10 8.42 23.30
N VAL A 618 -9.12 8.80 22.03
CA VAL A 618 -7.99 9.46 21.36
C VAL A 618 -7.69 10.80 22.04
N ALA A 619 -8.69 11.65 22.27
CA ALA A 619 -8.49 12.94 22.95
C ALA A 619 -7.88 12.78 24.35
N LYS A 620 -8.32 11.78 25.11
CA LYS A 620 -7.76 11.45 26.42
C LYS A 620 -6.28 11.04 26.32
N PHE A 621 -5.94 10.20 25.34
CA PHE A 621 -4.55 9.80 25.10
C PHE A 621 -3.68 10.99 24.67
N LEU A 622 -4.15 11.84 23.77
CA LEU A 622 -3.42 13.03 23.32
C LEU A 622 -3.19 14.05 24.46
N ASP A 623 -4.13 14.17 25.39
CA ASP A 623 -3.93 15.00 26.60
C ASP A 623 -2.83 14.42 27.50
N GLN A 624 -2.83 13.10 27.73
CA GLN A 624 -1.76 12.42 28.46
C GLN A 624 -0.40 12.59 27.78
N PHE A 625 -0.34 12.41 26.46
CA PHE A 625 0.87 12.64 25.66
C PHE A 625 1.37 14.08 25.80
N CYS A 626 0.47 15.07 25.71
CA CYS A 626 0.83 16.47 25.89
C CYS A 626 1.43 16.74 27.29
N GLN A 627 0.82 16.20 28.34
CA GLN A 627 1.28 16.38 29.72
C GLN A 627 2.62 15.70 29.99
N GLN A 628 2.83 14.49 29.47
CA GLN A 628 4.00 13.67 29.76
C GLN A 628 5.19 13.99 28.85
N ILE A 629 4.95 14.23 27.55
CA ILE A 629 6.01 14.39 26.55
C ILE A 629 6.14 15.86 26.12
N CYS A 630 5.09 16.48 25.59
CA CYS A 630 5.20 17.82 24.99
C CYS A 630 5.57 18.92 26.00
N MET A 631 5.13 18.81 27.25
CA MET A 631 5.44 19.78 28.30
C MET A 631 6.92 19.78 28.70
N GLN A 632 7.62 18.67 28.48
CA GLN A 632 9.05 18.52 28.77
C GLN A 632 9.93 18.75 27.52
N CYS A 633 9.32 18.86 26.33
CA CYS A 633 10.05 18.97 25.07
C CYS A 633 10.82 20.31 24.95
N PRO A 634 12.14 20.27 24.67
CA PRO A 634 12.97 21.48 24.59
C PRO A 634 12.60 22.38 23.40
N VAL A 635 11.99 21.82 22.35
CA VAL A 635 11.55 22.57 21.17
C VAL A 635 10.31 23.41 21.49
N GLY A 636 9.39 22.90 22.31
CA GLY A 636 8.15 23.59 22.67
C GLY A 636 7.31 24.00 21.45
N CYS A 637 7.20 23.11 20.46
CA CYS A 637 6.68 23.36 19.11
C CYS A 637 5.30 24.04 19.10
N TRP A 638 4.35 23.55 19.91
CA TRP A 638 2.99 24.13 20.00
C TRP A 638 2.95 25.47 20.78
N LYS A 639 3.87 25.70 21.72
CA LYS A 639 4.00 26.99 22.45
C LYS A 639 4.64 28.07 21.57
N ARG A 640 5.43 27.67 20.57
CA ARG A 640 6.16 28.55 19.63
C ARG A 640 5.79 28.20 18.18
N PRO A 641 4.52 28.34 17.75
CA PRO A 641 4.05 27.80 16.48
C PRO A 641 4.74 28.39 15.24
N ARG A 642 5.44 29.53 15.37
CA ARG A 642 6.15 30.22 14.29
C ARG A 642 7.67 30.00 14.29
N SER A 643 8.25 29.30 15.28
CA SER A 643 9.70 29.08 15.33
C SER A 643 10.14 28.16 14.18
N ASN A 644 11.34 28.38 13.66
CA ASN A 644 11.99 27.42 12.76
C ASN A 644 12.35 26.16 13.55
N VAL A 645 11.90 25.00 13.10
CA VAL A 645 12.11 23.71 13.75
C VAL A 645 12.61 22.64 12.77
N ALA A 646 13.22 23.04 11.66
CA ALA A 646 13.68 22.11 10.61
C ALA A 646 14.50 20.94 11.14
N ASP A 647 15.43 21.18 12.07
CA ASP A 647 16.26 20.13 12.66
C ASP A 647 15.44 19.05 13.37
N ALA A 648 14.47 19.47 14.19
CA ALA A 648 13.59 18.56 14.92
C ALA A 648 12.51 17.93 14.02
N PHE A 649 11.99 18.68 13.05
CA PHE A 649 10.94 18.21 12.14
C PHE A 649 11.44 17.08 11.26
N PHE A 650 12.58 17.27 10.60
CA PHE A 650 13.11 16.27 9.69
C PHE A 650 13.94 15.18 10.39
N SER A 651 14.17 15.26 11.70
CA SER A 651 14.79 14.16 12.46
C SER A 651 13.93 12.89 12.44
N SER A 652 14.56 11.72 12.39
CA SER A 652 13.91 10.41 12.48
C SER A 652 13.26 10.14 13.84
N SER A 653 13.61 10.90 14.89
CA SER A 653 13.08 10.72 16.24
C SER A 653 12.52 12.02 16.84
N HIS A 654 11.61 11.88 17.79
CA HIS A 654 11.08 13.01 18.56
C HIS A 654 12.16 13.56 19.52
N PRO A 655 12.29 14.90 19.71
CA PRO A 655 13.39 15.51 20.50
C PRO A 655 13.51 15.13 21.99
N VAL A 656 12.49 14.49 22.55
CA VAL A 656 12.49 13.99 23.94
C VAL A 656 12.98 12.55 24.03
N LEU A 657 12.88 11.79 22.93
CA LEU A 657 13.38 10.44 22.87
C LEU A 657 14.89 10.49 22.66
N PRO A 658 15.68 9.65 23.36
CA PRO A 658 17.11 9.57 23.09
C PRO A 658 17.30 9.23 21.61
N HIS A 659 18.23 9.92 20.95
CA HIS A 659 18.72 9.46 19.65
C HIS A 659 19.18 8.02 19.87
N ALA A 660 18.49 7.06 19.25
CA ALA A 660 18.98 5.70 19.16
C ALA A 660 20.30 5.78 18.37
N HIS A 661 21.41 6.02 19.06
CA HIS A 661 22.70 5.68 18.53
C HIS A 661 22.65 4.19 18.31
N ASN A 662 22.79 3.77 17.05
CA ASN A 662 22.99 2.38 16.63
C ASN A 662 24.05 1.74 17.53
N SER A 663 23.60 1.07 18.58
CA SER A 663 24.37 0.12 19.35
C SER A 663 23.96 -1.27 18.89
N ASN A 664 24.26 -1.57 17.64
CA ASN A 664 24.55 -2.92 17.18
C ASN A 664 25.99 -2.88 16.67
N GLY A 665 26.90 -3.38 17.50
CA GLY A 665 28.25 -3.74 17.08
C GLY A 665 28.28 -5.09 16.38
#